data_AF-A0A957JYD1-F1
#
_entry.id   AF-A0A957JYD1-F1
#
_cell.length_a   1.000
_cell.length_b   1.000
_cell.length_c   1.000
_cell.angle_alpha   90.00
_cell.angle_beta   90.00
_cell.angle_gamma   90.00
#
_symmetry.space_group_name_H-M   'P 1'
#
loop_
_entity.id
_entity.type
_entity.pdbx_description
1 polymer ?
#
loop_
_entity_poly.entity_id
_entity_poly.type
_entity_poly.pdbx_seq_one_letter_code
_entity_poly.pdbx_strand_id
1 'polypeptide(L)'
;MNDDSDKTDSAPSRIARWRLAAILAYLLASGAYWFRTYGQPLNGPPQLIPLLILLLPLGLLLLPYWPRTSGTTVADGTSWLWRPLGWLQPYVQVSGLQLILLSLSVLLIYFILMRIPILDAQPDASYQVLFWSWLLAIGLFAAAVLNWRSLAPRAVWVRWQGAWRGLNRPVWLTLAAIVLVAALLRLWQLGNIPYILAGDEGAQGLEAVKVIDGEIRNPFSTGWLGVPTMSFFYNSWTIRLLGRTILALRLPWAVVGVATVLAAFLLGRQLKGTRYGLLMACFLAVYHYHIHFSRLGSNQVADPLFASLALFFLQRAIDKRALRDWFLTGAISGLAFYFYAGARLTPVLVLAVLAYHLLFGRSRFWRTHYRGMVLTVATFLLVGAPMFQYANRYPDEFNARVNQVGIIQSGWLEREVEITGQSVPAILFDQFRRSALAFNYYPDRTVWYGLREPLLGPWFGTLFLLGLGFVSLRTFIGRPRDERLAPITAWWWGGVILGGMLTESPPSSQRLITLAVPTCFVLAAIVWELVDLAVAAWPRLTGRWLATGVGLLFAMSSIWLYFGEFTPQRLYGGPQAKVAMELVPALQAYDEAQTIYFAGAPRMYWGFATLPYLLPGRTGHDIHDPLLSPPPRDPVQLSHGLIYVFLPERLPELELVIQAYPEGSRRSVSAPDGEFLAEIYVVPAEP
;
A
#
# COMPACT_ATOMS: atom_id res chain seq x y z
N MET A 1 12.22 -45.69 -67.42
CA MET A 1 11.76 -44.46 -68.08
C MET A 1 10.67 -43.89 -67.18
N ASN A 2 11.05 -43.04 -66.23
CA ASN A 2 11.17 -41.56 -66.36
C ASN A 2 9.77 -40.93 -66.51
N ASP A 3 9.36 -39.87 -65.82
CA ASP A 3 10.13 -38.82 -65.16
C ASP A 3 9.23 -37.99 -64.21
N ASP A 4 9.92 -37.19 -63.39
CA ASP A 4 9.51 -36.18 -62.42
C ASP A 4 8.45 -35.13 -62.83
N SER A 5 7.75 -34.58 -61.83
CA SER A 5 7.57 -33.11 -61.71
C SER A 5 7.08 -32.69 -60.32
N ASP A 6 8.07 -32.59 -59.44
CA ASP A 6 8.42 -31.53 -58.50
C ASP A 6 7.39 -30.53 -57.89
N LYS A 7 7.67 -30.29 -56.61
CA LYS A 7 7.06 -29.35 -55.68
C LYS A 7 7.37 -27.90 -56.09
N THR A 8 6.36 -27.04 -56.14
CA THR A 8 6.56 -25.59 -56.00
C THR A 8 5.68 -25.01 -54.89
N ASP A 9 6.26 -25.07 -53.70
CA ASP A 9 5.86 -24.27 -52.54
C ASP A 9 6.05 -22.79 -52.93
N SER A 10 4.96 -22.05 -53.12
CA SER A 10 5.02 -20.68 -53.64
C SER A 10 5.91 -19.77 -52.78
N ALA A 11 7.00 -19.30 -53.41
CA ALA A 11 8.04 -18.42 -52.88
C ALA A 11 7.59 -17.13 -52.14
N PRO A 12 6.41 -16.52 -52.36
CA PRO A 12 6.01 -15.30 -51.65
C PRO A 12 5.78 -15.50 -50.13
N SER A 13 5.51 -16.73 -49.68
CA SER A 13 5.06 -17.01 -48.31
C SER A 13 6.19 -17.24 -47.29
N ARG A 14 7.38 -17.68 -47.75
CA ARG A 14 8.59 -17.80 -46.93
C ARG A 14 9.32 -16.47 -46.81
N ILE A 15 9.43 -15.72 -47.91
CA ILE A 15 10.12 -14.41 -47.95
C ILE A 15 9.41 -13.38 -47.06
N ALA A 16 8.08 -13.40 -46.96
CA ALA A 16 7.32 -12.48 -46.10
C ALA A 16 7.48 -12.77 -44.59
N ARG A 17 7.61 -14.04 -44.18
CA ARG A 17 7.88 -14.43 -42.78
C ARG A 17 9.28 -14.00 -42.36
N TRP A 18 10.26 -14.19 -43.24
CA TRP A 18 11.62 -13.70 -43.03
C TRP A 18 11.67 -12.18 -42.99
N ARG A 19 10.85 -11.46 -43.77
CA ARG A 19 10.79 -9.99 -43.74
C ARG A 19 10.16 -9.44 -42.46
N LEU A 20 9.04 -9.98 -41.97
CA LEU A 20 8.44 -9.50 -40.71
C LEU A 20 9.30 -9.89 -39.50
N ALA A 21 9.85 -11.11 -39.48
CA ALA A 21 10.81 -11.53 -38.47
C ALA A 21 12.10 -10.70 -38.55
N ALA A 22 12.59 -10.37 -39.74
CA ALA A 22 13.74 -9.49 -39.93
C ALA A 22 13.42 -8.05 -39.57
N ILE A 23 12.19 -7.55 -39.75
CA ILE A 23 11.80 -6.19 -39.35
C ILE A 23 11.64 -6.10 -37.83
N LEU A 24 11.01 -7.08 -37.19
CA LEU A 24 10.93 -7.15 -35.72
C LEU A 24 12.29 -7.39 -35.10
N ALA A 25 13.10 -8.30 -35.68
CA ALA A 25 14.47 -8.50 -35.26
C ALA A 25 15.34 -7.27 -35.55
N TYR A 26 15.12 -6.55 -36.66
CA TYR A 26 15.82 -5.30 -36.95
C TYR A 26 15.39 -4.21 -35.98
N LEU A 27 14.11 -4.05 -35.63
CA LEU A 27 13.65 -3.06 -34.63
C LEU A 27 14.14 -3.40 -33.22
N LEU A 28 14.12 -4.69 -32.85
CA LEU A 28 14.68 -5.17 -31.58
C LEU A 28 16.20 -5.03 -31.55
N ALA A 29 16.89 -5.35 -32.65
CA ALA A 29 18.34 -5.26 -32.76
C ALA A 29 18.83 -3.83 -32.95
N SER A 30 18.09 -2.95 -33.63
CA SER A 30 18.43 -1.53 -33.79
C SER A 30 18.07 -0.74 -32.54
N GLY A 31 16.97 -1.08 -31.86
CA GLY A 31 16.70 -0.62 -30.49
C GLY A 31 17.82 -1.05 -29.55
N ALA A 32 18.13 -2.36 -29.49
CA ALA A 32 19.19 -2.89 -28.63
C ALA A 32 20.59 -2.36 -29.01
N TYR A 33 20.93 -2.23 -30.30
CA TYR A 33 22.21 -1.71 -30.80
C TYR A 33 22.34 -0.22 -30.50
N TRP A 34 21.32 0.59 -30.79
CA TRP A 34 21.34 2.02 -30.47
C TRP A 34 21.49 2.23 -28.95
N PHE A 35 20.80 1.45 -28.12
CA PHE A 35 20.99 1.51 -26.66
C PHE A 35 22.37 1.04 -26.20
N ARG A 36 22.97 0.04 -26.87
CA ARG A 36 24.33 -0.43 -26.58
C ARG A 36 25.40 0.57 -27.00
N THR A 37 25.15 1.32 -28.07
CA THR A 37 26.11 2.27 -28.68
C THR A 37 25.98 3.69 -28.12
N TYR A 38 24.78 4.13 -27.74
CA TYR A 38 24.49 5.50 -27.29
C TYR A 38 23.89 5.58 -25.87
N GLY A 39 23.89 4.47 -25.12
CA GLY A 39 23.35 4.37 -23.76
C GLY A 39 24.12 5.11 -22.67
N GLN A 40 24.96 6.08 -23.00
CA GLN A 40 25.61 6.96 -22.04
C GLN A 40 24.58 7.82 -21.27
N PRO A 41 24.94 8.38 -20.09
CA PRO A 41 24.09 9.31 -19.34
C PRO A 41 23.70 10.48 -20.25
N LEU A 42 22.40 10.68 -20.47
CA LEU A 42 21.92 11.89 -21.13
C LEU A 42 22.01 13.02 -20.10
N ASN A 43 23.17 13.67 -20.03
CA ASN A 43 23.31 14.94 -19.32
C ASN A 43 22.69 16.05 -20.21
N GLY A 44 21.38 16.26 -20.10
CA GLY A 44 20.68 17.34 -20.80
C GLY A 44 19.14 17.20 -20.82
N PRO A 45 18.41 18.30 -21.15
CA PRO A 45 16.95 18.28 -21.25
C PRO A 45 16.47 17.25 -22.29
N PRO A 46 15.24 16.72 -22.14
CA PRO A 46 14.78 15.55 -22.88
C PRO A 46 14.83 15.80 -24.39
N GLN A 47 15.74 15.13 -25.09
CA GLN A 47 15.66 15.09 -26.53
C GLN A 47 14.41 14.27 -26.88
N LEU A 48 13.41 14.90 -27.51
CA LEU A 48 12.21 14.22 -28.07
C LEU A 48 12.55 13.21 -29.19
N ILE A 49 13.83 13.19 -29.59
CA ILE A 49 14.39 12.46 -30.72
C ILE A 49 14.28 10.92 -30.57
N PRO A 50 14.51 10.26 -29.42
CA PRO A 50 14.35 8.81 -29.28
C PRO A 50 12.90 8.36 -29.40
N LEU A 51 11.95 9.18 -28.91
CA LEU A 51 10.52 8.94 -29.07
C LEU A 51 10.14 9.07 -30.55
N LEU A 52 10.65 10.09 -31.23
CA LEU A 52 10.43 10.31 -32.66
C LEU A 52 11.06 9.22 -33.53
N ILE A 53 12.26 8.72 -33.23
CA ILE A 53 12.91 7.63 -34.01
C ILE A 53 12.15 6.31 -33.87
N LEU A 54 11.55 6.03 -32.70
CA LEU A 54 10.67 4.87 -32.51
C LEU A 54 9.28 5.05 -33.11
N LEU A 55 8.77 6.29 -33.19
CA LEU A 55 7.43 6.61 -33.68
C LEU A 55 7.37 6.96 -35.18
N LEU A 56 8.46 7.44 -35.81
CA LEU A 56 8.49 7.84 -37.22
C LEU A 56 8.23 6.65 -38.18
N PRO A 57 8.92 5.50 -38.03
CA PRO A 57 8.66 4.33 -38.85
C PRO A 57 7.24 3.82 -38.64
N LEU A 58 6.71 3.98 -37.42
CA LEU A 58 5.34 3.64 -37.07
C LEU A 58 4.31 4.55 -37.75
N GLY A 59 4.55 5.87 -37.81
CA GLY A 59 3.72 6.83 -38.55
C GLY A 59 3.72 6.58 -40.05
N LEU A 60 4.89 6.23 -40.61
CA LEU A 60 5.04 5.85 -42.02
C LEU A 60 4.34 4.51 -42.34
N LEU A 61 4.29 3.58 -41.38
CA LEU A 61 3.53 2.33 -41.47
C LEU A 61 2.00 2.52 -41.33
N LEU A 62 1.55 3.59 -40.67
CA LEU A 62 0.12 3.90 -40.43
C LEU A 62 -0.52 4.73 -41.55
N LEU A 63 0.26 5.41 -42.38
CA LEU A 63 -0.19 6.23 -43.52
C LEU A 63 -1.16 5.50 -44.48
N PRO A 64 -0.98 4.20 -44.80
CA PRO A 64 -1.93 3.45 -45.64
C PRO A 64 -3.22 3.01 -44.93
N TYR A 65 -3.27 3.06 -43.60
CA TYR A 65 -4.37 2.53 -42.78
C TYR A 65 -5.18 3.63 -42.07
N TRP A 66 -4.89 4.90 -42.37
CA TRP A 66 -5.69 6.04 -41.95
C TRP A 66 -7.08 5.98 -42.61
N PRO A 67 -8.18 5.96 -41.84
CA PRO A 67 -9.50 5.70 -42.42
C PRO A 67 -9.96 6.88 -43.29
N ARG A 68 -10.08 6.64 -44.60
CA ARG A 68 -11.13 7.31 -45.38
C ARG A 68 -12.46 6.71 -44.92
N THR A 69 -13.36 7.57 -44.49
CA THR A 69 -14.56 7.28 -43.72
C THR A 69 -15.55 6.30 -44.37
N SER A 70 -16.19 5.54 -43.48
CA SER A 70 -17.56 5.00 -43.52
C SER A 70 -17.97 3.99 -44.60
N GLY A 71 -18.37 2.81 -44.12
CA GLY A 71 -19.48 2.04 -44.70
C GLY A 71 -19.09 0.75 -45.41
N THR A 72 -19.85 -0.30 -45.11
CA THR A 72 -20.01 -1.57 -45.84
C THR A 72 -18.90 -2.63 -45.74
N THR A 73 -19.38 -3.82 -45.35
CA THR A 73 -18.89 -5.18 -45.60
C THR A 73 -17.64 -5.27 -46.48
N VAL A 74 -16.50 -5.62 -45.88
CA VAL A 74 -15.35 -6.12 -46.64
C VAL A 74 -15.53 -7.62 -46.83
N ALA A 75 -16.19 -7.97 -47.93
CA ALA A 75 -15.89 -9.22 -48.64
C ALA A 75 -14.53 -9.06 -49.36
N ASP A 76 -13.78 -10.15 -49.42
CA ASP A 76 -12.67 -10.42 -50.36
C ASP A 76 -11.65 -9.30 -50.59
N GLY A 77 -10.76 -9.12 -49.61
CA GLY A 77 -9.61 -8.22 -49.77
C GLY A 77 -8.68 -8.18 -48.56
N THR A 78 -8.58 -9.26 -47.78
CA THR A 78 -7.68 -9.27 -46.61
C THR A 78 -6.22 -9.25 -47.05
N SER A 79 -5.52 -8.19 -46.62
CA SER A 79 -4.12 -7.88 -46.90
C SER A 79 -3.20 -9.09 -46.82
N TRP A 80 -2.29 -9.21 -47.80
CA TRP A 80 -1.22 -10.21 -47.93
C TRP A 80 -0.41 -10.48 -46.63
N LEU A 81 -0.38 -9.53 -45.70
CA LEU A 81 0.23 -9.62 -44.37
C LEU A 81 -0.39 -10.68 -43.44
N TRP A 82 -1.67 -11.06 -43.61
CA TRP A 82 -2.34 -12.03 -42.73
C TRP A 82 -2.27 -13.49 -43.22
N ARG A 83 -1.90 -13.72 -44.48
CA ARG A 83 -1.84 -15.07 -45.08
C ARG A 83 -0.90 -16.06 -44.36
N PRO A 84 0.26 -15.66 -43.79
CA PRO A 84 1.13 -16.59 -43.05
C PRO A 84 0.64 -16.96 -41.64
N LEU A 85 -0.27 -16.16 -41.08
CA LEU A 85 -0.83 -16.31 -39.72
C LEU A 85 -2.30 -16.76 -39.73
N GLY A 86 -2.83 -17.13 -40.91
CA GLY A 86 -4.21 -17.57 -41.10
C GLY A 86 -4.61 -18.78 -40.25
N TRP A 87 -3.65 -19.62 -39.84
CA TRP A 87 -3.89 -20.75 -38.94
C TRP A 87 -4.12 -20.35 -37.47
N LEU A 88 -3.64 -19.17 -37.06
CA LEU A 88 -3.93 -18.55 -35.75
C LEU A 88 -5.19 -17.67 -35.79
N GLN A 89 -5.69 -17.33 -36.98
CA GLN A 89 -6.86 -16.46 -37.16
C GLN A 89 -8.15 -16.97 -36.47
N PRO A 90 -8.41 -18.30 -36.37
CA PRO A 90 -9.52 -18.81 -35.56
C PRO A 90 -9.29 -18.64 -34.04
N TYR A 91 -8.04 -18.53 -33.62
CA TYR A 91 -7.61 -18.59 -32.21
C TYR A 91 -7.22 -17.21 -31.63
N VAL A 92 -6.85 -16.25 -32.47
CA VAL A 92 -6.32 -14.93 -32.11
C VAL A 92 -7.02 -13.85 -32.95
N GLN A 93 -8.17 -13.37 -32.45
CA GLN A 93 -8.87 -12.19 -33.01
C GLN A 93 -8.16 -10.89 -32.57
N VAL A 94 -6.88 -10.71 -32.92
CA VAL A 94 -6.11 -9.52 -32.55
C VAL A 94 -5.76 -8.73 -33.80
N SER A 95 -6.24 -7.49 -33.88
CA SER A 95 -5.95 -6.58 -34.98
C SER A 95 -4.47 -6.16 -35.01
N GLY A 96 -3.96 -5.73 -36.18
CA GLY A 96 -2.58 -5.24 -36.30
C GLY A 96 -2.28 -4.07 -35.36
N LEU A 97 -3.25 -3.18 -35.13
CA LEU A 97 -3.15 -2.10 -34.16
C LEU A 97 -2.95 -2.62 -32.73
N GLN A 98 -3.69 -3.67 -32.31
CA GLN A 98 -3.52 -4.24 -30.98
C GLN A 98 -2.14 -4.87 -30.80
N LEU A 99 -1.62 -5.57 -31.82
CA LEU A 99 -0.25 -6.10 -31.78
C LEU A 99 0.76 -4.97 -31.62
N ILE A 100 0.61 -3.87 -32.37
CA ILE A 100 1.48 -2.69 -32.25
C ILE A 100 1.43 -2.11 -30.83
N LEU A 101 0.24 -1.89 -30.28
CA LEU A 101 0.08 -1.35 -28.93
C LEU A 101 0.68 -2.25 -27.85
N LEU A 102 0.53 -3.58 -27.98
CA LEU A 102 1.18 -4.56 -27.09
C LEU A 102 2.70 -4.49 -27.22
N SER A 103 3.22 -4.48 -28.46
CA SER A 103 4.66 -4.40 -28.70
C SER A 103 5.26 -3.11 -28.13
N LEU A 104 4.62 -1.96 -28.35
CA LEU A 104 5.07 -0.69 -27.78
C LEU A 104 5.05 -0.70 -26.25
N SER A 105 3.99 -1.25 -25.66
CA SER A 105 3.92 -1.41 -24.21
C SER A 105 5.07 -2.25 -23.66
N VAL A 106 5.34 -3.41 -24.27
CA VAL A 106 6.43 -4.31 -23.86
C VAL A 106 7.79 -3.64 -24.07
N LEU A 107 7.99 -2.93 -25.18
CA LEU A 107 9.22 -2.19 -25.45
C LEU A 107 9.45 -1.06 -24.44
N LEU A 108 8.40 -0.35 -24.00
CA LEU A 108 8.52 0.66 -22.95
C LEU A 108 8.88 0.03 -21.60
N ILE A 109 8.26 -1.09 -21.22
CA ILE A 109 8.66 -1.82 -20.01
C ILE A 109 10.11 -2.27 -20.11
N TYR A 110 10.50 -2.87 -21.22
CA TYR A 110 11.89 -3.27 -21.46
C TYR A 110 12.86 -2.08 -21.34
N PHE A 111 12.52 -0.94 -21.96
CA PHE A 111 13.27 0.31 -21.83
C PHE A 111 13.42 0.75 -20.37
N ILE A 112 12.34 0.72 -19.59
CA ILE A 112 12.37 1.08 -18.16
C ILE A 112 13.31 0.15 -17.41
N LEU A 113 13.13 -1.16 -17.55
CA LEU A 113 13.96 -2.14 -16.86
C LEU A 113 15.44 -1.96 -17.24
N MET A 114 15.76 -1.71 -18.50
CA MET A 114 17.16 -1.51 -18.91
C MET A 114 17.76 -0.19 -18.40
N ARG A 115 16.94 0.86 -18.19
CA ARG A 115 17.42 2.18 -17.76
C ARG A 115 17.50 2.35 -16.25
N ILE A 116 16.66 1.68 -15.45
CA ILE A 116 16.71 1.82 -13.98
C ILE A 116 18.14 1.57 -13.44
N PRO A 117 18.85 0.47 -13.77
CA PRO A 117 20.20 0.24 -13.24
C PRO A 117 21.23 1.30 -13.66
N ILE A 118 21.07 1.88 -14.86
CA ILE A 118 21.95 2.93 -15.38
C ILE A 118 21.73 4.24 -14.63
N LEU A 119 20.47 4.54 -14.29
CA LEU A 119 20.10 5.72 -13.51
C LEU A 119 20.47 5.57 -12.04
N ASP A 120 20.32 4.37 -11.45
CA ASP A 120 20.69 4.10 -10.06
C ASP A 120 22.20 4.36 -9.79
N ALA A 121 23.04 4.21 -10.82
CA ALA A 121 24.48 4.49 -10.75
C ALA A 121 24.85 5.98 -10.88
N GLN A 122 23.88 6.85 -11.19
CA GLN A 122 24.10 8.28 -11.40
C GLN A 122 23.52 9.06 -10.22
N PRO A 123 24.32 9.88 -9.52
CA PRO A 123 23.84 10.65 -8.39
C PRO A 123 22.60 11.47 -8.73
N ASP A 124 22.64 12.26 -9.81
CA ASP A 124 21.61 13.24 -10.20
C ASP A 124 20.59 12.77 -11.25
N ALA A 125 20.39 11.46 -11.37
CA ALA A 125 19.44 10.91 -12.34
C ALA A 125 17.98 11.31 -12.06
N SER A 126 17.30 11.77 -13.09
CA SER A 126 15.84 11.99 -13.07
C SER A 126 15.08 10.74 -13.56
N TYR A 127 14.14 10.27 -12.75
CA TYR A 127 13.28 9.13 -13.08
C TYR A 127 11.95 9.54 -13.73
N GLN A 128 11.72 10.84 -13.96
CA GLN A 128 10.44 11.32 -14.50
C GLN A 128 10.08 10.68 -15.84
N VAL A 129 11.06 10.54 -16.76
CA VAL A 129 10.84 9.88 -18.06
C VAL A 129 10.45 8.42 -17.88
N LEU A 130 11.07 7.71 -16.93
CA LEU A 130 10.73 6.31 -16.64
C LEU A 130 9.34 6.18 -16.03
N PHE A 131 8.98 7.09 -15.12
CA PHE A 131 7.65 7.15 -14.52
C PHE A 131 6.55 7.38 -15.57
N TRP A 132 6.72 8.37 -16.44
CA TRP A 132 5.75 8.63 -17.51
C TRP A 132 5.72 7.52 -18.57
N SER A 133 6.87 6.91 -18.87
CA SER A 133 6.95 5.74 -19.74
C SER A 133 6.23 4.53 -19.16
N TRP A 134 6.30 4.34 -17.84
CA TRP A 134 5.60 3.28 -17.12
C TRP A 134 4.08 3.47 -17.20
N LEU A 135 3.59 4.68 -16.94
CA LEU A 135 2.18 5.02 -17.10
C LEU A 135 1.70 4.86 -18.56
N LEU A 136 2.52 5.29 -19.52
CA LEU A 136 2.23 5.12 -20.95
C LEU A 136 2.18 3.64 -21.33
N ALA A 137 3.10 2.81 -20.84
CA ALA A 137 3.12 1.37 -21.09
C ALA A 137 1.83 0.70 -20.58
N ILE A 138 1.38 1.05 -19.37
CA ILE A 138 0.10 0.58 -18.81
C ILE A 138 -1.07 1.03 -19.68
N GLY A 139 -1.08 2.29 -20.11
CA GLY A 139 -2.12 2.85 -20.98
C GLY A 139 -2.19 2.17 -22.36
N LEU A 140 -1.05 1.90 -22.98
CA LEU A 140 -0.96 1.19 -24.27
C LEU A 140 -1.39 -0.27 -24.13
N PHE A 141 -0.97 -0.95 -23.06
CA PHE A 141 -1.41 -2.32 -22.78
C PHE A 141 -2.93 -2.37 -22.58
N ALA A 142 -3.48 -1.44 -21.78
CA ALA A 142 -4.92 -1.28 -21.61
C ALA A 142 -5.62 -1.05 -22.96
N ALA A 143 -5.09 -0.16 -23.82
CA ALA A 143 -5.65 0.12 -25.14
C ALA A 143 -5.63 -1.07 -26.09
N ALA A 144 -4.68 -1.99 -25.94
CA ALA A 144 -4.62 -3.19 -26.74
C ALA A 144 -5.61 -4.27 -26.28
N VAL A 145 -5.66 -4.52 -24.97
CA VAL A 145 -6.43 -5.65 -24.39
C VAL A 145 -7.87 -5.28 -24.07
N LEU A 146 -8.13 -4.00 -23.83
CA LEU A 146 -9.47 -3.45 -23.63
C LEU A 146 -9.87 -2.78 -24.94
N ASN A 147 -11.05 -3.11 -25.47
CA ASN A 147 -11.56 -2.50 -26.70
C ASN A 147 -11.44 -0.96 -26.61
N TRP A 148 -10.81 -0.27 -27.55
CA TRP A 148 -10.53 1.18 -27.43
C TRP A 148 -11.82 2.01 -27.18
N ARG A 149 -12.95 1.58 -27.73
CA ARG A 149 -14.28 2.17 -27.48
C ARG A 149 -14.71 2.07 -26.02
N SER A 150 -14.18 1.10 -25.28
CA SER A 150 -14.38 0.93 -23.84
C SER A 150 -13.49 1.82 -22.96
N LEU A 151 -12.46 2.43 -23.54
CA LEU A 151 -11.55 3.38 -22.89
C LEU A 151 -11.92 4.85 -23.16
N ALA A 152 -12.83 5.12 -24.11
CA ALA A 152 -13.36 6.46 -24.32
C ALA A 152 -13.89 7.01 -22.98
N PRO A 153 -13.56 8.27 -22.59
CA PRO A 153 -13.93 8.83 -21.28
C PRO A 153 -15.42 8.65 -20.96
N ARG A 154 -16.30 8.87 -21.94
CA ARG A 154 -17.73 8.61 -21.83
C ARG A 154 -18.06 7.15 -21.53
N ALA A 155 -17.42 6.18 -22.19
CA ALA A 155 -17.66 4.75 -21.94
C ALA A 155 -17.11 4.29 -20.59
N VAL A 156 -15.97 4.82 -20.15
CA VAL A 156 -15.39 4.57 -18.82
C VAL A 156 -16.32 5.11 -17.74
N TRP A 157 -16.83 6.33 -17.91
CA TRP A 157 -17.76 6.99 -16.99
C TRP A 157 -19.12 6.28 -16.92
N VAL A 158 -19.73 5.96 -18.06
CA VAL A 158 -20.99 5.20 -18.20
C VAL A 158 -20.90 3.78 -17.60
N ARG A 159 -19.72 3.17 -17.55
CA ARG A 159 -19.51 1.83 -16.97
C ARG A 159 -19.03 1.87 -15.51
N TRP A 160 -18.34 2.93 -15.08
CA TRP A 160 -18.15 3.25 -13.66
C TRP A 160 -19.50 3.49 -12.99
N GLN A 161 -20.42 4.21 -13.65
CA GLN A 161 -21.83 4.23 -13.26
C GLN A 161 -22.36 2.81 -13.07
N GLY A 162 -21.96 1.80 -13.86
CA GLY A 162 -22.33 0.41 -13.66
C GLY A 162 -22.06 -0.18 -12.27
N ALA A 163 -20.97 0.25 -11.60
CA ALA A 163 -20.70 -0.13 -10.20
C ALA A 163 -21.69 0.56 -9.24
N TRP A 164 -22.27 1.68 -9.65
CA TRP A 164 -23.17 2.53 -8.89
C TRP A 164 -24.62 2.50 -9.40
N ARG A 165 -24.89 1.74 -10.47
CA ARG A 165 -26.19 1.62 -11.15
C ARG A 165 -27.09 0.73 -10.33
N GLY A 166 -28.37 1.05 -10.33
CA GLY A 166 -29.37 0.38 -9.49
C GLY A 166 -29.32 0.80 -8.01
N LEU A 167 -28.49 1.78 -7.65
CA LEU A 167 -28.61 2.45 -6.36
C LEU A 167 -29.76 3.45 -6.44
N ASN A 168 -30.77 3.25 -5.62
CA ASN A 168 -31.83 4.22 -5.44
C ASN A 168 -31.32 5.41 -4.60
N ARG A 169 -32.04 6.54 -4.65
CA ARG A 169 -31.73 7.75 -3.87
C ARG A 169 -31.41 7.47 -2.38
N PRO A 170 -32.18 6.64 -1.63
CA PRO A 170 -31.86 6.41 -0.23
C PRO A 170 -30.52 5.71 -0.02
N VAL A 171 -30.15 4.72 -0.85
CA VAL A 171 -28.83 4.07 -0.70
C VAL A 171 -27.69 5.06 -0.93
N TRP A 172 -27.83 5.94 -1.94
CA TRP A 172 -26.84 6.99 -2.18
C TRP A 172 -26.69 7.95 -1.01
N LEU A 173 -27.82 8.40 -0.43
CA LEU A 173 -27.80 9.28 0.74
C LEU A 173 -27.19 8.57 1.95
N THR A 174 -27.54 7.31 2.21
CA THR A 174 -26.95 6.54 3.30
C THR A 174 -25.46 6.35 3.13
N LEU A 175 -25.00 6.00 1.92
CA LEU A 175 -23.57 5.86 1.67
C LEU A 175 -22.84 7.20 1.79
N ALA A 176 -23.40 8.29 1.26
CA ALA A 176 -22.83 9.62 1.40
C ALA A 176 -22.70 10.02 2.88
N ALA A 177 -23.72 9.71 3.69
CA ALA A 177 -23.66 9.92 5.14
C ALA A 177 -22.56 9.06 5.81
N ILE A 178 -22.44 7.77 5.45
CA ILE A 178 -21.38 6.90 5.96
C ILE A 178 -19.99 7.45 5.61
N VAL A 179 -19.79 7.90 4.37
CA VAL A 179 -18.52 8.46 3.90
C VAL A 179 -18.21 9.78 4.59
N LEU A 180 -19.23 10.63 4.81
CA LEU A 180 -19.08 11.87 5.55
C LEU A 180 -18.68 11.59 7.01
N VAL A 181 -19.31 10.62 7.67
CA VAL A 181 -18.93 10.18 9.03
C VAL A 181 -17.50 9.63 9.01
N ALA A 182 -17.15 8.78 8.04
CA ALA A 182 -15.80 8.23 7.93
C ALA A 182 -14.74 9.33 7.75
N ALA A 183 -15.04 10.34 6.93
CA ALA A 183 -14.19 11.50 6.70
C ALA A 183 -14.08 12.38 7.95
N LEU A 184 -15.20 12.68 8.62
CA LEU A 184 -15.21 13.45 9.85
C LEU A 184 -14.33 12.78 10.92
N LEU A 185 -14.53 11.49 11.17
CA LEU A 185 -13.77 10.75 12.19
C LEU A 185 -12.27 10.59 11.85
N ARG A 186 -11.86 10.74 10.58
CA ARG A 186 -10.45 10.62 10.16
C ARG A 186 -9.76 11.97 9.97
N LEU A 187 -10.49 13.03 9.63
CA LEU A 187 -9.93 14.36 9.33
C LEU A 187 -10.07 15.36 10.48
N TRP A 188 -11.10 15.20 11.33
CA TRP A 188 -11.28 16.08 12.48
C TRP A 188 -10.06 16.01 13.41
N GLN A 189 -9.45 17.16 13.70
CA GLN A 189 -8.24 17.28 14.52
C GLN A 189 -7.08 16.35 14.13
N LEU A 190 -6.91 16.06 12.83
CA LEU A 190 -5.89 15.10 12.37
C LEU A 190 -4.45 15.48 12.76
N GLY A 191 -4.16 16.77 12.87
CA GLY A 191 -2.86 17.28 13.36
C GLY A 191 -2.64 17.13 14.87
N ASN A 192 -3.70 16.92 15.67
CA ASN A 192 -3.65 16.92 17.13
C ASN A 192 -4.03 15.58 17.76
N ILE A 193 -4.74 14.72 17.03
CA ILE A 193 -5.23 13.42 17.51
C ILE A 193 -4.84 12.32 16.51
N PRO A 194 -4.05 11.31 16.92
CA PRO A 194 -3.39 11.19 18.22
C PRO A 194 -2.34 12.30 18.43
N TYR A 195 -2.14 12.73 19.68
CA TYR A 195 -1.17 13.79 20.00
C TYR A 195 0.26 13.40 19.61
N ILE A 196 0.62 12.14 19.86
CA ILE A 196 1.98 11.66 19.66
C ILE A 196 2.26 11.45 18.16
N LEU A 197 3.37 11.99 17.67
CA LEU A 197 4.01 11.59 16.41
C LEU A 197 5.10 10.56 16.72
N ALA A 198 4.90 9.31 16.30
CA ALA A 198 5.86 8.24 16.57
C ALA A 198 7.14 8.39 15.74
N GLY A 199 8.24 7.80 16.22
CA GLY A 199 9.52 7.80 15.49
C GLY A 199 9.40 7.21 14.08
N ASP A 200 8.60 6.16 13.91
CA ASP A 200 8.35 5.55 12.59
C ASP A 200 7.55 6.45 11.63
N GLU A 201 6.63 7.27 12.15
CA GLU A 201 5.95 8.31 11.33
C GLU A 201 6.94 9.41 10.97
N GLY A 202 7.72 9.89 11.94
CA GLY A 202 8.76 10.90 11.73
C GLY A 202 9.77 10.45 10.67
N ALA A 203 10.21 9.18 10.72
CA ALA A 203 11.14 8.62 9.75
C ALA A 203 10.56 8.59 8.34
N GLN A 204 9.31 8.15 8.17
CA GLN A 204 8.63 8.21 6.86
C GLN A 204 8.40 9.65 6.39
N GLY A 205 8.16 10.58 7.33
CA GLY A 205 8.10 12.02 7.06
C GLY A 205 9.42 12.57 6.54
N LEU A 206 10.55 12.18 7.15
CA LEU A 206 11.90 12.55 6.70
C LEU A 206 12.24 11.93 5.34
N GLU A 207 11.86 10.69 5.07
CA GLU A 207 12.02 10.11 3.73
C GLU A 207 11.19 10.85 2.67
N ALA A 208 9.98 11.30 3.02
CA ALA A 208 9.19 12.16 2.14
C ALA A 208 9.82 13.55 1.94
N VAL A 209 10.51 14.10 2.96
CA VAL A 209 11.32 15.31 2.83
C VAL A 209 12.50 15.08 1.89
N LYS A 210 13.21 13.94 2.00
CA LYS A 210 14.26 13.55 1.05
C LYS A 210 13.76 13.47 -0.40
N VAL A 211 12.50 13.12 -0.63
CA VAL A 211 11.89 13.21 -1.97
C VAL A 211 11.75 14.68 -2.43
N ILE A 212 11.37 15.59 -1.54
CA ILE A 212 11.22 17.02 -1.84
C ILE A 212 12.58 17.65 -2.15
N ASP A 213 13.58 17.34 -1.33
CA ASP A 213 14.95 17.85 -1.44
C ASP A 213 15.72 17.19 -2.59
N GLY A 214 15.14 16.14 -3.18
CA GLY A 214 15.69 15.44 -4.33
C GLY A 214 16.78 14.43 -3.97
N GLU A 215 16.92 14.02 -2.72
CA GLU A 215 17.79 12.92 -2.31
C GLU A 215 17.20 11.55 -2.71
N ILE A 216 15.88 11.37 -2.58
CA ILE A 216 15.17 10.19 -3.07
C ILE A 216 14.52 10.52 -4.42
N ARG A 217 15.12 10.00 -5.49
CA ARG A 217 14.71 10.28 -6.88
C ARG A 217 14.02 9.11 -7.58
N ASN A 218 14.31 7.88 -7.16
CA ASN A 218 13.77 6.67 -7.76
C ASN A 218 12.45 6.24 -7.07
N PRO A 219 11.29 6.23 -7.77
CA PRO A 219 10.02 5.76 -7.21
C PRO A 219 9.85 4.23 -7.26
N PHE A 220 10.82 3.50 -7.83
CA PHE A 220 10.76 2.06 -8.10
C PHE A 220 11.77 1.26 -7.26
N SER A 221 12.10 1.76 -6.07
CA SER A 221 13.03 1.16 -5.12
C SER A 221 12.42 1.08 -3.72
N THR A 222 13.21 0.65 -2.74
CA THR A 222 12.86 0.75 -1.33
C THR A 222 13.82 1.70 -0.60
N GLY A 223 13.35 2.35 0.46
CA GLY A 223 14.14 3.22 1.34
C GLY A 223 14.15 2.69 2.77
N TRP A 224 13.95 3.59 3.75
CA TRP A 224 13.88 3.25 5.17
C TRP A 224 13.15 1.93 5.47
N LEU A 225 13.86 0.98 6.10
CA LEU A 225 13.39 -0.38 6.47
C LEU A 225 12.73 -1.18 5.33
N GLY A 226 13.14 -0.97 4.07
CA GLY A 226 12.59 -1.68 2.92
C GLY A 226 11.19 -1.19 2.51
N VAL A 227 10.77 -0.01 2.98
CA VAL A 227 9.51 0.61 2.56
C VAL A 227 9.63 1.11 1.10
N PRO A 228 8.68 0.78 0.20
CA PRO A 228 8.71 1.27 -1.17
C PRO A 228 8.71 2.81 -1.26
N THR A 229 9.64 3.36 -2.03
CA THR A 229 9.85 4.82 -2.12
C THR A 229 8.67 5.57 -2.71
N MET A 230 7.87 4.94 -3.59
CA MET A 230 6.65 5.57 -4.13
C MET A 230 5.64 5.97 -3.05
N SER A 231 5.64 5.30 -1.89
CA SER A 231 4.84 5.75 -0.73
C SER A 231 5.30 7.11 -0.19
N PHE A 232 6.60 7.39 -0.21
CA PHE A 232 7.18 8.69 0.15
C PHE A 232 6.88 9.75 -0.91
N PHE A 233 6.89 9.39 -2.20
CA PHE A 233 6.41 10.27 -3.26
C PHE A 233 4.93 10.63 -3.12
N TYR A 234 4.09 9.68 -2.70
CA TYR A 234 2.69 9.96 -2.42
C TYR A 234 2.52 10.93 -1.25
N ASN A 235 3.30 10.75 -0.19
CA ASN A 235 3.22 11.54 1.02
C ASN A 235 3.87 12.93 0.91
N SER A 236 4.89 13.08 0.05
CA SER A 236 5.66 14.34 -0.09
C SER A 236 4.82 15.51 -0.59
N TRP A 237 3.71 15.26 -1.31
CA TRP A 237 2.90 16.32 -1.91
C TRP A 237 2.21 17.18 -0.86
N THR A 238 1.68 16.58 0.21
CA THR A 238 1.04 17.33 1.30
C THR A 238 2.08 18.04 2.17
N ILE A 239 3.23 17.42 2.42
CA ILE A 239 4.35 18.06 3.15
C ILE A 239 4.88 19.27 2.38
N ARG A 240 5.01 19.17 1.05
CA ARG A 240 5.41 20.30 0.21
C ARG A 240 4.42 21.47 0.25
N LEU A 241 3.12 21.17 0.36
CA LEU A 241 2.05 22.19 0.35
C LEU A 241 1.80 22.82 1.73
N LEU A 242 1.92 22.04 2.81
CA LEU A 242 1.51 22.43 4.16
C LEU A 242 2.70 22.55 5.14
N GLY A 243 3.93 22.31 4.69
CA GLY A 243 5.13 22.27 5.51
C GLY A 243 5.29 20.96 6.29
N ARG A 244 6.37 20.87 7.07
CA ARG A 244 6.67 19.72 7.94
C ARG A 244 5.80 19.75 9.20
N THR A 245 4.54 19.35 9.06
CA THR A 245 3.56 19.30 10.16
C THR A 245 2.95 17.91 10.29
N ILE A 246 2.47 17.57 11.49
CA ILE A 246 1.76 16.31 11.76
C ILE A 246 0.55 16.15 10.83
N LEU A 247 -0.20 17.24 10.59
CA LEU A 247 -1.33 17.25 9.66
C LEU A 247 -0.90 16.88 8.24
N ALA A 248 0.17 17.51 7.74
CA ALA A 248 0.65 17.28 6.38
C ALA A 248 1.04 15.82 6.15
N LEU A 249 1.71 15.23 7.14
CA LEU A 249 2.15 13.83 7.13
C LEU A 249 0.98 12.83 7.19
N ARG A 250 -0.09 13.13 7.93
CA ARG A 250 -1.22 12.21 8.14
C ARG A 250 -2.33 12.32 7.09
N LEU A 251 -2.47 13.49 6.45
CA LEU A 251 -3.58 13.79 5.54
C LEU A 251 -3.73 12.78 4.38
N PRO A 252 -2.67 12.38 3.65
CA PRO A 252 -2.81 11.41 2.56
C PRO A 252 -3.38 10.07 3.03
N TRP A 253 -2.91 9.58 4.18
CA TRP A 253 -3.31 8.30 4.74
C TRP A 253 -4.73 8.32 5.30
N ALA A 254 -5.20 9.46 5.83
CA ALA A 254 -6.60 9.63 6.21
C ALA A 254 -7.53 9.53 4.99
N VAL A 255 -7.12 10.07 3.84
CA VAL A 255 -7.86 9.94 2.57
C VAL A 255 -7.89 8.49 2.10
N VAL A 256 -6.75 7.77 2.18
CA VAL A 256 -6.69 6.33 1.90
C VAL A 256 -7.68 5.57 2.81
N GLY A 257 -7.73 5.91 4.10
CA GLY A 257 -8.64 5.30 5.05
C GLY A 257 -10.13 5.51 4.70
N VAL A 258 -10.52 6.69 4.23
CA VAL A 258 -11.89 6.97 3.74
C VAL A 258 -12.16 6.21 2.44
N ALA A 259 -11.18 6.14 1.53
CA ALA A 259 -11.31 5.36 0.29
C ALA A 259 -11.50 3.86 0.57
N THR A 260 -10.88 3.32 1.63
CA THR A 260 -11.09 1.93 2.05
C THR A 260 -12.53 1.66 2.46
N VAL A 261 -13.22 2.62 3.10
CA VAL A 261 -14.66 2.48 3.44
C VAL A 261 -15.52 2.36 2.18
N LEU A 262 -15.20 3.13 1.14
CA LEU A 262 -15.86 3.01 -0.16
C LEU A 262 -15.55 1.66 -0.84
N ALA A 263 -14.30 1.22 -0.81
CA ALA A 263 -13.90 -0.07 -1.38
C ALA A 263 -14.57 -1.24 -0.65
N ALA A 264 -14.70 -1.16 0.68
CA ALA A 264 -15.41 -2.12 1.52
C ALA A 264 -16.90 -2.18 1.17
N PHE A 265 -17.57 -1.03 0.98
CA PHE A 265 -18.96 -0.99 0.47
C PHE A 265 -19.09 -1.74 -0.86
N LEU A 266 -18.20 -1.44 -1.82
CA LEU A 266 -18.22 -2.05 -3.14
C LEU A 266 -18.01 -3.56 -3.08
N LEU A 267 -17.03 -4.02 -2.29
CA LEU A 267 -16.76 -5.44 -2.07
C LEU A 267 -17.96 -6.13 -1.41
N GLY A 268 -18.45 -5.63 -0.28
CA GLY A 268 -19.60 -6.20 0.43
C GLY A 268 -20.85 -6.27 -0.45
N ARG A 269 -21.09 -5.22 -1.25
CA ARG A 269 -22.17 -5.20 -2.25
C ARG A 269 -21.98 -6.26 -3.33
N GLN A 270 -20.77 -6.45 -3.82
CA GLN A 270 -20.47 -7.45 -4.85
C GLN A 270 -20.62 -8.88 -4.32
N LEU A 271 -20.33 -9.12 -3.03
CA LEU A 271 -20.41 -10.46 -2.44
C LEU A 271 -21.83 -10.83 -2.00
N LYS A 272 -22.53 -9.92 -1.31
CA LYS A 272 -23.81 -10.22 -0.63
C LYS A 272 -24.93 -9.22 -0.90
N GLY A 273 -24.70 -8.23 -1.75
CA GLY A 273 -25.69 -7.23 -2.12
C GLY A 273 -25.63 -5.95 -1.30
N THR A 274 -26.39 -4.95 -1.73
CA THR A 274 -26.26 -3.55 -1.31
C THR A 274 -26.37 -3.34 0.19
N ARG A 275 -27.28 -4.05 0.87
CA ARG A 275 -27.51 -3.88 2.31
C ARG A 275 -26.31 -4.35 3.14
N TYR A 276 -25.72 -5.49 2.77
CA TYR A 276 -24.46 -5.97 3.35
C TYR A 276 -23.32 -4.98 3.12
N GLY A 277 -23.20 -4.45 1.90
CA GLY A 277 -22.21 -3.42 1.59
C GLY A 277 -22.35 -2.19 2.48
N LEU A 278 -23.57 -1.69 2.70
CA LEU A 278 -23.82 -0.55 3.59
C LEU A 278 -23.47 -0.87 5.05
N LEU A 279 -23.86 -2.05 5.55
CA LEU A 279 -23.56 -2.46 6.92
C LEU A 279 -22.05 -2.62 7.16
N MET A 280 -21.36 -3.26 6.22
CA MET A 280 -19.90 -3.40 6.23
C MET A 280 -19.19 -2.04 6.22
N ALA A 281 -19.64 -1.11 5.37
CA ALA A 281 -19.09 0.24 5.31
C ALA A 281 -19.38 1.05 6.58
N CYS A 282 -20.57 0.88 7.17
CA CYS A 282 -20.93 1.49 8.45
C CYS A 282 -19.99 1.03 9.57
N PHE A 283 -19.78 -0.29 9.72
CA PHE A 283 -18.85 -0.83 10.71
C PHE A 283 -17.42 -0.32 10.48
N LEU A 284 -16.90 -0.36 9.25
CA LEU A 284 -15.53 0.09 8.98
C LEU A 284 -15.35 1.61 9.16
N ALA A 285 -16.39 2.41 8.87
CA ALA A 285 -16.35 3.86 9.04
C ALA A 285 -16.08 4.25 10.50
N VAL A 286 -16.65 3.51 11.46
CA VAL A 286 -16.57 3.80 12.90
C VAL A 286 -15.59 2.90 13.65
N TYR A 287 -14.97 1.90 13.00
CA TYR A 287 -14.09 0.95 13.66
C TYR A 287 -12.79 1.60 14.13
N HIS A 288 -12.62 1.73 15.46
CA HIS A 288 -11.48 2.35 16.15
C HIS A 288 -10.13 1.91 15.59
N TYR A 289 -9.96 0.61 15.34
CA TYR A 289 -8.71 0.07 14.83
C TYR A 289 -8.37 0.59 13.43
N HIS A 290 -9.35 0.63 12.53
CA HIS A 290 -9.13 1.21 11.21
C HIS A 290 -9.00 2.74 11.27
N ILE A 291 -9.75 3.42 12.15
CA ILE A 291 -9.62 4.86 12.36
C ILE A 291 -8.20 5.19 12.80
N HIS A 292 -7.65 4.47 13.79
CA HIS A 292 -6.31 4.67 14.32
C HIS A 292 -5.26 4.69 13.22
N PHE A 293 -5.15 3.62 12.44
CA PHE A 293 -4.17 3.53 11.36
C PHE A 293 -4.45 4.47 10.18
N SER A 294 -5.71 4.90 9.99
CA SER A 294 -6.02 5.97 9.02
C SER A 294 -5.53 7.34 9.48
N ARG A 295 -5.28 7.51 10.79
CA ARG A 295 -4.83 8.77 11.39
C ARG A 295 -3.33 8.78 11.69
N LEU A 296 -2.59 7.79 11.19
CA LEU A 296 -1.13 7.76 11.27
C LEU A 296 -0.50 8.21 9.95
N GLY A 297 0.67 8.82 10.04
CA GLY A 297 1.55 9.27 8.97
C GLY A 297 2.29 8.14 8.29
N SER A 298 1.63 6.98 8.15
CA SER A 298 2.28 5.72 7.86
C SER A 298 1.47 4.89 6.88
N ASN A 299 2.18 4.17 6.01
CA ASN A 299 1.65 3.53 4.81
C ASN A 299 0.83 2.25 4.99
N GLN A 300 0.74 1.66 6.19
CA GLN A 300 0.08 0.35 6.38
C GLN A 300 -1.44 0.39 6.09
N VAL A 301 -2.09 1.54 6.24
CA VAL A 301 -3.52 1.68 5.93
C VAL A 301 -3.85 1.50 4.44
N ALA A 302 -2.84 1.51 3.56
CA ALA A 302 -3.01 1.21 2.15
C ALA A 302 -3.35 -0.27 1.88
N ASP A 303 -2.91 -1.19 2.75
CA ASP A 303 -3.12 -2.63 2.60
C ASP A 303 -4.60 -3.02 2.44
N PRO A 304 -5.50 -2.62 3.35
CA PRO A 304 -6.90 -2.96 3.21
C PRO A 304 -7.56 -2.31 1.99
N LEU A 305 -7.07 -1.17 1.49
CA LEU A 305 -7.57 -0.56 0.26
C LEU A 305 -7.26 -1.44 -0.95
N PHE A 306 -5.98 -1.82 -1.12
CA PHE A 306 -5.54 -2.63 -2.26
C PHE A 306 -6.21 -4.00 -2.27
N ALA A 307 -6.26 -4.68 -1.12
CA ALA A 307 -6.93 -5.96 -1.00
C ALA A 307 -8.44 -5.86 -1.28
N SER A 308 -9.12 -4.82 -0.76
CA SER A 308 -10.56 -4.61 -1.02
C SER A 308 -10.85 -4.42 -2.51
N LEU A 309 -10.09 -3.54 -3.17
CA LEU A 309 -10.30 -3.23 -4.58
C LEU A 309 -9.95 -4.42 -5.47
N ALA A 310 -8.84 -5.11 -5.21
CA ALA A 310 -8.44 -6.29 -5.99
C ALA A 310 -9.51 -7.41 -5.89
N LEU A 311 -10.00 -7.71 -4.68
CA LEU A 311 -11.04 -8.72 -4.48
C LEU A 311 -12.40 -8.28 -5.06
N PHE A 312 -12.73 -6.99 -4.99
CA PHE A 312 -13.95 -6.44 -5.62
C PHE A 312 -13.92 -6.65 -7.13
N PHE A 313 -12.83 -6.24 -7.79
CA PHE A 313 -12.70 -6.41 -9.24
C PHE A 313 -12.60 -7.88 -9.62
N LEU A 314 -11.90 -8.72 -8.84
CA LEU A 314 -11.82 -10.16 -9.08
C LEU A 314 -13.21 -10.80 -9.09
N GLN A 315 -14.01 -10.57 -8.04
CA GLN A 315 -15.35 -11.13 -7.95
C GLN A 315 -16.24 -10.61 -9.08
N ARG A 316 -16.14 -9.32 -9.41
CA ARG A 316 -16.90 -8.74 -10.51
C ARG A 316 -16.46 -9.30 -11.87
N ALA A 317 -15.19 -9.62 -12.04
CA ALA A 317 -14.62 -10.23 -13.24
C ALA A 317 -15.12 -11.66 -13.43
N ILE A 318 -15.24 -12.43 -12.34
CA ILE A 318 -15.84 -13.76 -12.33
C ILE A 318 -17.32 -13.67 -12.72
N ASP A 319 -18.06 -12.74 -12.12
CA ASP A 319 -19.50 -12.61 -12.35
C ASP A 319 -19.84 -12.12 -13.76
N LYS A 320 -19.16 -11.05 -14.22
CA LYS A 320 -19.49 -10.34 -15.47
C LYS A 320 -18.65 -10.79 -16.66
N ARG A 321 -17.58 -11.56 -16.43
CA ARG A 321 -16.60 -11.98 -17.46
C ARG A 321 -15.98 -10.82 -18.24
N ALA A 322 -15.94 -9.64 -17.64
CA ALA A 322 -15.43 -8.44 -18.30
C ALA A 322 -13.90 -8.38 -18.17
N LEU A 323 -13.20 -8.28 -19.32
CA LEU A 323 -11.73 -8.19 -19.36
C LEU A 323 -11.18 -7.00 -18.56
N ARG A 324 -11.92 -5.90 -18.48
CA ARG A 324 -11.55 -4.73 -17.68
C ARG A 324 -11.38 -5.07 -16.19
N ASP A 325 -12.26 -5.90 -15.65
CA ASP A 325 -12.23 -6.22 -14.22
C ASP A 325 -11.07 -7.18 -13.91
N TRP A 326 -10.76 -8.10 -14.82
CA TRP A 326 -9.55 -8.91 -14.79
C TRP A 326 -8.27 -8.06 -14.88
N PHE A 327 -8.22 -7.12 -15.82
CA PHE A 327 -7.13 -6.14 -15.94
C PHE A 327 -6.94 -5.35 -14.63
N LEU A 328 -8.02 -4.79 -14.07
CA LEU A 328 -7.95 -3.99 -12.85
C LEU A 328 -7.50 -4.83 -11.64
N THR A 329 -7.92 -6.10 -11.55
CA THR A 329 -7.45 -7.03 -10.52
C THR A 329 -5.93 -7.16 -10.56
N GLY A 330 -5.36 -7.39 -11.75
CA GLY A 330 -3.92 -7.49 -11.94
C GLY A 330 -3.19 -6.17 -11.69
N ALA A 331 -3.72 -5.06 -12.23
CA ALA A 331 -3.12 -3.74 -12.08
C ALA A 331 -3.04 -3.30 -10.61
N ILE A 332 -4.12 -3.48 -9.84
CA ILE A 332 -4.16 -3.14 -8.41
C ILE A 332 -3.22 -4.04 -7.61
N SER A 333 -3.16 -5.33 -7.93
CA SER A 333 -2.22 -6.27 -7.29
C SER A 333 -0.76 -5.90 -7.57
N GLY A 334 -0.45 -5.39 -8.76
CA GLY A 334 0.90 -4.91 -9.11
C GLY A 334 1.21 -3.58 -8.43
N LEU A 335 0.24 -2.66 -8.39
CA LEU A 335 0.39 -1.35 -7.74
C LEU A 335 0.61 -1.46 -6.23
N ALA A 336 0.06 -2.50 -5.59
CA ALA A 336 0.25 -2.77 -4.17
C ALA A 336 1.73 -2.88 -3.76
N PHE A 337 2.62 -3.31 -4.67
CA PHE A 337 4.06 -3.46 -4.38
C PHE A 337 4.80 -2.13 -4.16
N TYR A 338 4.17 -1.01 -4.52
CA TYR A 338 4.76 0.32 -4.45
C TYR A 338 4.37 1.09 -3.17
N PHE A 339 3.62 0.49 -2.24
CA PHE A 339 3.13 1.21 -1.05
C PHE A 339 3.67 0.65 0.26
N TYR A 340 3.34 -0.61 0.61
CA TYR A 340 3.79 -1.22 1.86
C TYR A 340 4.02 -2.72 1.67
N ALA A 341 4.89 -3.31 2.49
CA ALA A 341 5.22 -4.73 2.42
C ALA A 341 3.99 -5.63 2.67
N GLY A 342 3.09 -5.24 3.58
CA GLY A 342 1.86 -5.98 3.86
C GLY A 342 0.87 -6.01 2.68
N ALA A 343 0.86 -4.98 1.82
CA ALA A 343 0.04 -4.96 0.60
C ALA A 343 0.42 -6.07 -0.39
N ARG A 344 1.62 -6.66 -0.29
CA ARG A 344 2.07 -7.83 -1.07
C ARG A 344 1.23 -9.09 -0.79
N LEU A 345 0.42 -9.11 0.28
CA LEU A 345 -0.61 -10.12 0.51
C LEU A 345 -1.68 -10.12 -0.59
N THR A 346 -1.94 -8.97 -1.23
CA THR A 346 -3.02 -8.80 -2.25
C THR A 346 -2.99 -9.85 -3.37
N PRO A 347 -1.90 -10.05 -4.13
CA PRO A 347 -1.85 -11.11 -5.15
C PRO A 347 -2.02 -12.51 -4.56
N VAL A 348 -1.56 -12.78 -3.34
CA VAL A 348 -1.75 -14.08 -2.68
C VAL A 348 -3.24 -14.34 -2.43
N LEU A 349 -4.01 -13.33 -2.03
CA LEU A 349 -5.46 -13.44 -1.87
C LEU A 349 -6.15 -13.70 -3.21
N VAL A 350 -5.76 -12.99 -4.26
CA VAL A 350 -6.28 -13.20 -5.62
C VAL A 350 -6.04 -14.65 -6.06
N LEU A 351 -4.82 -15.16 -5.86
CA LEU A 351 -4.48 -16.54 -6.18
C LEU A 351 -5.26 -17.55 -5.33
N ALA A 352 -5.42 -17.31 -4.03
CA ALA A 352 -6.18 -18.18 -3.13
C ALA A 352 -7.65 -18.29 -3.54
N VAL A 353 -8.29 -17.18 -3.93
CA VAL A 353 -9.68 -17.17 -4.41
C VAL A 353 -9.80 -17.88 -5.76
N LEU A 354 -8.87 -17.66 -6.68
CA LEU A 354 -8.86 -18.37 -7.97
C LEU A 354 -8.65 -19.88 -7.79
N ALA A 355 -7.72 -20.27 -6.92
CA ALA A 355 -7.49 -21.67 -6.56
C ALA A 355 -8.73 -22.30 -5.94
N TYR A 356 -9.43 -21.59 -5.03
CA TYR A 356 -10.69 -22.05 -4.45
C TYR A 356 -11.73 -22.35 -5.54
N HIS A 357 -11.96 -21.45 -6.51
CA HIS A 357 -12.92 -21.71 -7.58
C HIS A 357 -12.48 -22.79 -8.57
N LEU A 358 -11.18 -23.02 -8.74
CA LEU A 358 -10.67 -24.14 -9.56
C LEU A 358 -10.88 -25.49 -8.88
N LEU A 359 -10.66 -25.57 -7.57
CA LEU A 359 -10.75 -26.80 -6.79
C LEU A 359 -12.18 -27.17 -6.39
N PHE A 360 -12.99 -26.17 -6.04
CA PHE A 360 -14.32 -26.37 -5.46
C PHE A 360 -15.45 -25.78 -6.30
N GLY A 361 -15.14 -24.95 -7.30
CA GLY A 361 -16.14 -24.36 -8.18
C GLY A 361 -16.60 -25.32 -9.27
N ARG A 362 -17.44 -24.82 -10.19
CA ARG A 362 -18.00 -25.61 -11.28
C ARG A 362 -16.89 -26.16 -12.20
N SER A 363 -17.06 -27.40 -12.68
CA SER A 363 -16.09 -28.13 -13.53
C SER A 363 -15.63 -27.41 -14.81
N ARG A 364 -16.30 -26.31 -15.20
CA ARG A 364 -15.96 -25.48 -16.37
C ARG A 364 -15.37 -24.10 -16.02
N PHE A 365 -15.01 -23.84 -14.76
CA PHE A 365 -14.48 -22.53 -14.32
C PHE A 365 -13.26 -22.12 -15.15
N TRP A 366 -12.25 -22.99 -15.26
CA TRP A 366 -11.05 -22.74 -16.08
C TRP A 366 -11.39 -22.36 -17.53
N ARG A 367 -12.18 -23.20 -18.22
CA ARG A 367 -12.58 -22.97 -19.62
C ARG A 367 -13.30 -21.63 -19.81
N THR A 368 -13.99 -21.15 -18.78
CA THR A 368 -14.74 -19.90 -18.81
C THR A 368 -13.86 -18.68 -18.54
N HIS A 369 -12.84 -18.82 -17.69
CA HIS A 369 -12.11 -17.67 -17.11
C HIS A 369 -10.62 -17.59 -17.45
N TYR A 370 -10.03 -18.58 -18.15
CA TYR A 370 -8.59 -18.65 -18.41
C TYR A 370 -8.02 -17.37 -19.05
N ARG A 371 -8.74 -16.76 -20.01
CA ARG A 371 -8.30 -15.49 -20.66
C ARG A 371 -8.20 -14.35 -19.66
N GLY A 372 -9.15 -14.26 -18.73
CA GLY A 372 -9.15 -13.26 -17.67
C GLY A 372 -8.04 -13.50 -16.64
N MET A 373 -7.79 -14.76 -16.28
CA MET A 373 -6.69 -15.13 -15.40
C MET A 373 -5.33 -14.77 -16.01
N VAL A 374 -5.10 -15.13 -17.28
CA VAL A 374 -3.89 -14.75 -18.02
C VAL A 374 -3.74 -13.23 -18.08
N LEU A 375 -4.82 -12.49 -18.36
CA LEU A 375 -4.80 -11.03 -18.37
C LEU A 375 -4.46 -10.44 -16.99
N THR A 376 -4.94 -11.05 -15.92
CA THR A 376 -4.62 -10.63 -14.54
C THR A 376 -3.15 -10.78 -14.26
N VAL A 377 -2.57 -11.94 -14.58
CA VAL A 377 -1.14 -12.21 -14.42
C VAL A 377 -0.32 -11.26 -15.29
N ALA A 378 -0.68 -11.08 -16.56
CA ALA A 378 0.03 -10.18 -17.48
C ALA A 378 0.01 -8.72 -16.97
N THR A 379 -1.14 -8.25 -16.49
CA THR A 379 -1.26 -6.88 -15.97
C THR A 379 -0.51 -6.72 -14.64
N PHE A 380 -0.55 -7.72 -13.76
CA PHE A 380 0.22 -7.76 -12.52
C PHE A 380 1.72 -7.64 -12.80
N LEU A 381 2.24 -8.49 -13.69
CA LEU A 381 3.64 -8.47 -14.10
C LEU A 381 4.04 -7.14 -14.73
N LEU A 382 3.20 -6.59 -15.61
CA LEU A 382 3.47 -5.33 -16.29
C LEU A 382 3.50 -4.14 -15.33
N VAL A 383 2.52 -4.02 -14.44
CA VAL A 383 2.44 -2.90 -13.48
C VAL A 383 3.53 -3.02 -12.42
N GLY A 384 3.77 -4.24 -11.89
CA GLY A 384 4.79 -4.49 -10.89
C GLY A 384 6.22 -4.63 -11.42
N ALA A 385 6.43 -4.63 -12.75
CA ALA A 385 7.71 -4.95 -13.39
C ALA A 385 8.92 -4.18 -12.80
N PRO A 386 8.90 -2.83 -12.66
CA PRO A 386 9.99 -2.10 -12.02
C PRO A 386 10.34 -2.63 -10.62
N MET A 387 9.33 -2.89 -9.79
CA MET A 387 9.56 -3.42 -8.43
C MET A 387 10.05 -4.86 -8.43
N PHE A 388 9.58 -5.72 -9.34
CA PHE A 388 10.08 -7.09 -9.46
C PHE A 388 11.54 -7.13 -9.93
N GLN A 389 11.92 -6.20 -10.80
CA GLN A 389 13.33 -6.05 -11.16
C GLN A 389 14.17 -5.59 -9.97
N TYR A 390 13.71 -4.60 -9.21
CA TYR A 390 14.41 -4.17 -8.01
C TYR A 390 14.54 -5.31 -6.99
N ALA A 391 13.47 -6.07 -6.75
CA ALA A 391 13.50 -7.26 -5.89
C ALA A 391 14.50 -8.33 -6.35
N ASN A 392 14.72 -8.46 -7.66
CA ASN A 392 15.71 -9.39 -8.22
C ASN A 392 17.16 -8.87 -8.09
N ARG A 393 17.37 -7.54 -8.13
CA ARG A 393 18.71 -6.93 -8.00
C ARG A 393 19.14 -6.76 -6.54
N TYR A 394 18.19 -6.42 -5.66
CA TYR A 394 18.40 -6.11 -4.25
C TYR A 394 17.42 -6.92 -3.38
N PRO A 395 17.55 -8.27 -3.36
CA PRO A 395 16.61 -9.14 -2.65
C PRO A 395 16.56 -8.87 -1.14
N ASP A 396 17.69 -8.53 -0.52
CA ASP A 396 17.77 -8.26 0.91
C ASP A 396 17.14 -6.92 1.29
N GLU A 397 17.34 -5.87 0.48
CA GLU A 397 16.70 -4.57 0.70
C GLU A 397 15.19 -4.66 0.50
N PHE A 398 14.75 -5.30 -0.59
CA PHE A 398 13.34 -5.50 -0.89
C PHE A 398 12.60 -6.31 0.21
N ASN A 399 13.31 -7.28 0.79
CA ASN A 399 12.81 -8.10 1.89
C ASN A 399 13.27 -7.62 3.27
N ALA A 400 13.86 -6.42 3.41
CA ALA A 400 14.48 -5.98 4.68
C ALA A 400 13.52 -6.15 5.87
N ARG A 401 12.25 -5.78 5.70
CA ARG A 401 11.23 -5.97 6.72
C ARG A 401 10.91 -7.44 7.00
N VAL A 402 10.79 -8.28 5.97
CA VAL A 402 10.53 -9.72 6.12
C VAL A 402 11.71 -10.41 6.79
N ASN A 403 12.94 -10.03 6.44
CA ASN A 403 14.17 -10.55 7.03
C ASN A 403 14.29 -10.15 8.51
N GLN A 404 13.87 -8.93 8.85
CA GLN A 404 13.90 -8.44 10.22
C GLN A 404 12.85 -9.12 11.12
N VAL A 405 11.62 -9.32 10.64
CA VAL A 405 10.48 -9.71 11.51
C VAL A 405 9.91 -11.08 11.23
N GLY A 406 10.30 -11.75 10.13
CA GLY A 406 9.86 -13.09 9.81
C GLY A 406 10.49 -14.10 10.76
N ILE A 407 9.70 -15.02 11.33
CA ILE A 407 10.19 -15.92 12.38
C ILE A 407 11.30 -16.87 11.91
N ILE A 408 11.32 -17.19 10.61
CA ILE A 408 12.33 -18.06 10.01
C ILE A 408 13.55 -17.22 9.62
N GLN A 409 13.33 -16.13 8.88
CA GLN A 409 14.39 -15.32 8.29
C GLN A 409 15.26 -14.61 9.33
N SER A 410 14.68 -14.23 10.47
CA SER A 410 15.37 -13.54 11.57
C SER A 410 16.11 -14.48 12.53
N GLY A 411 15.98 -15.80 12.36
CA GLY A 411 16.43 -16.80 13.34
C GLY A 411 15.65 -16.77 14.66
N TRP A 412 14.53 -16.04 14.74
CA TRP A 412 13.71 -15.95 15.95
C TRP A 412 13.17 -17.32 16.38
N LEU A 413 12.65 -18.13 15.44
CA LEU A 413 12.07 -19.44 15.75
C LEU A 413 13.08 -20.40 16.37
N GLU A 414 14.31 -20.43 15.85
CA GLU A 414 15.40 -21.27 16.38
C GLU A 414 15.76 -20.86 17.81
N ARG A 415 15.96 -19.54 18.03
CA ARG A 415 16.21 -19.00 19.38
C ARG A 415 15.07 -19.27 20.36
N GLU A 416 13.82 -19.16 19.91
CA GLU A 416 12.66 -19.40 20.78
C GLU A 416 12.57 -20.88 21.19
N VAL A 417 12.92 -21.82 20.30
CA VAL A 417 13.04 -23.25 20.63
C VAL A 417 14.13 -23.47 21.68
N GLU A 418 15.29 -22.85 21.53
CA GLU A 418 16.40 -22.94 22.48
C GLU A 418 16.04 -22.37 23.86
N ILE A 419 15.37 -21.22 23.90
CA ILE A 419 15.00 -20.52 25.14
C ILE A 419 13.88 -21.25 25.89
N THR A 420 12.83 -21.68 25.17
CA THR A 420 11.62 -22.22 25.80
C THR A 420 11.64 -23.74 25.96
N GLY A 421 12.50 -24.45 25.22
CA GLY A 421 12.51 -25.90 25.12
C GLY A 421 11.26 -26.49 24.44
N GLN A 422 10.40 -25.65 23.83
CA GLN A 422 9.19 -26.09 23.17
C GLN A 422 9.46 -26.60 21.75
N SER A 423 8.60 -27.50 21.26
CA SER A 423 8.67 -27.97 19.89
C SER A 423 8.18 -26.89 18.90
N VAL A 424 8.71 -26.91 17.67
CA VAL A 424 8.29 -25.98 16.60
C VAL A 424 6.76 -25.95 16.40
N PRO A 425 6.03 -27.08 16.37
CA PRO A 425 4.57 -27.05 16.25
C PRO A 425 3.87 -26.32 17.41
N ALA A 426 4.39 -26.44 18.64
CA ALA A 426 3.82 -25.77 19.80
C ALA A 426 3.99 -24.24 19.69
N ILE A 427 5.17 -23.78 19.29
CA ILE A 427 5.47 -22.36 19.08
C ILE A 427 4.60 -21.81 17.94
N LEU A 428 4.53 -22.50 16.79
CA LEU A 428 3.70 -22.08 15.66
C LEU A 428 2.21 -22.04 16.03
N PHE A 429 1.73 -22.99 16.83
CA PHE A 429 0.36 -22.98 17.31
C PHE A 429 0.09 -21.82 18.30
N ASP A 430 1.03 -21.49 19.17
CA ASP A 430 0.91 -20.32 20.06
C ASP A 430 0.91 -19.01 19.25
N GLN A 431 1.81 -18.87 18.27
CA GLN A 431 1.84 -17.74 17.34
C GLN A 431 0.53 -17.59 16.55
N PHE A 432 -0.02 -18.70 16.06
CA PHE A 432 -1.31 -18.75 15.40
C PHE A 432 -2.44 -18.34 16.34
N ARG A 433 -2.50 -18.94 17.54
CA ARG A 433 -3.51 -18.65 18.58
C ARG A 433 -3.50 -17.17 18.95
N ARG A 434 -2.32 -16.58 19.19
CA ARG A 434 -2.17 -15.14 19.49
C ARG A 434 -2.69 -14.28 18.36
N SER A 435 -2.29 -14.59 17.12
CA SER A 435 -2.69 -13.84 15.94
C SER A 435 -4.21 -13.93 15.67
N ALA A 436 -4.78 -15.13 15.75
CA ALA A 436 -6.20 -15.37 15.51
C ALA A 436 -7.09 -14.75 16.59
N LEU A 437 -6.63 -14.73 17.85
CA LEU A 437 -7.37 -14.19 18.99
C LEU A 437 -6.97 -12.74 19.35
N ALA A 438 -6.22 -12.04 18.49
CA ALA A 438 -5.91 -10.61 18.65
C ALA A 438 -7.17 -9.72 18.74
N PHE A 439 -8.27 -10.20 18.16
CA PHE A 439 -9.56 -9.50 18.14
C PHE A 439 -10.45 -9.86 19.34
N ASN A 440 -10.04 -10.82 20.16
CA ASN A 440 -10.91 -11.42 21.18
C ASN A 440 -10.30 -11.48 22.57
N TYR A 441 -8.98 -11.62 22.65
CA TYR A 441 -8.32 -11.99 23.91
C TYR A 441 -6.96 -11.33 24.11
N TYR A 442 -6.08 -11.34 23.10
CA TYR A 442 -4.73 -10.82 23.26
C TYR A 442 -4.66 -9.33 22.91
N PRO A 443 -4.03 -8.48 23.74
CA PRO A 443 -3.79 -7.08 23.43
C PRO A 443 -2.66 -6.92 22.40
N ASP A 444 -2.55 -5.72 21.84
CA ASP A 444 -1.41 -5.35 21.00
C ASP A 444 -0.14 -5.27 21.85
N ARG A 445 0.92 -5.93 21.40
CA ARG A 445 2.22 -5.94 22.10
C ARG A 445 3.18 -4.86 21.60
N THR A 446 2.77 -4.11 20.59
CA THR A 446 3.60 -3.10 19.94
C THR A 446 3.16 -1.70 20.32
N VAL A 447 4.03 -0.72 20.10
CA VAL A 447 3.73 0.71 20.29
C VAL A 447 2.90 1.31 19.14
N TRP A 448 2.48 0.49 18.18
CA TRP A 448 1.77 0.94 16.97
C TRP A 448 0.31 1.22 17.22
N TYR A 449 -0.39 0.36 17.95
CA TYR A 449 -1.66 0.71 18.56
C TYR A 449 -1.49 0.78 20.08
N GLY A 450 -0.80 -0.17 20.70
CA GLY A 450 -0.56 -0.18 22.14
C GLY A 450 -1.85 -0.30 22.96
N LEU A 451 -2.95 -0.70 22.32
CA LEU A 451 -4.23 -0.94 22.96
C LEU A 451 -4.08 -2.11 23.94
N ARG A 452 -4.40 -1.86 25.21
CA ARG A 452 -4.31 -2.84 26.30
C ARG A 452 -5.46 -3.86 26.31
N GLU A 453 -6.43 -3.64 25.44
CA GLU A 453 -7.58 -4.50 25.21
C GLU A 453 -7.48 -5.17 23.83
N PRO A 454 -8.23 -6.27 23.59
CA PRO A 454 -8.33 -6.86 22.26
C PRO A 454 -8.90 -5.88 21.23
N LEU A 455 -8.67 -6.16 19.94
CA LEU A 455 -9.12 -5.28 18.85
C LEU A 455 -10.66 -5.23 18.68
N LEU A 456 -11.41 -6.10 19.36
CA LEU A 456 -12.86 -5.96 19.54
C LEU A 456 -13.20 -6.11 21.02
N GLY A 457 -14.12 -5.28 21.51
CA GLY A 457 -14.70 -5.46 22.84
C GLY A 457 -15.46 -6.78 22.97
N PRO A 458 -15.71 -7.29 24.20
CA PRO A 458 -16.15 -8.66 24.45
C PRO A 458 -17.42 -9.06 23.67
N TRP A 459 -18.43 -8.20 23.63
CA TRP A 459 -19.69 -8.47 22.92
C TRP A 459 -19.49 -8.65 21.41
N PHE A 460 -18.75 -7.73 20.77
CA PHE A 460 -18.48 -7.80 19.34
C PHE A 460 -17.42 -8.85 19.01
N GLY A 461 -16.51 -9.15 19.93
CA GLY A 461 -15.60 -10.29 19.84
C GLY A 461 -16.37 -11.61 19.77
N THR A 462 -17.38 -11.82 20.62
CA THR A 462 -18.22 -13.03 20.57
C THR A 462 -18.98 -13.13 19.26
N LEU A 463 -19.63 -12.04 18.82
CA LEU A 463 -20.31 -12.01 17.52
C LEU A 463 -19.33 -12.31 16.38
N PHE A 464 -18.13 -11.73 16.43
CA PHE A 464 -17.09 -11.96 15.45
C PHE A 464 -16.68 -13.44 15.37
N LEU A 465 -16.48 -14.12 16.49
CA LEU A 465 -16.15 -15.56 16.49
C LEU A 465 -17.29 -16.42 15.91
N LEU A 466 -18.54 -16.13 16.28
CA LEU A 466 -19.71 -16.82 15.72
C LEU A 466 -19.80 -16.58 14.21
N GLY A 467 -19.60 -15.34 13.78
CA GLY A 467 -19.56 -14.97 12.37
C GLY A 467 -18.41 -15.63 11.61
N LEU A 468 -17.23 -15.70 12.20
CA LEU A 468 -16.05 -16.30 11.58
C LEU A 468 -16.26 -17.80 11.38
N GLY A 469 -16.83 -18.47 12.38
CA GLY A 469 -17.28 -19.85 12.29
C GLY A 469 -18.32 -20.02 11.18
N PHE A 470 -19.39 -19.21 11.20
CA PHE A 470 -20.44 -19.23 10.18
C PHE A 470 -19.88 -19.05 8.75
N VAL A 471 -19.08 -18.01 8.52
CA VAL A 471 -18.49 -17.68 7.22
C VAL A 471 -17.57 -18.81 6.75
N SER A 472 -16.70 -19.33 7.63
CA SER A 472 -15.78 -20.42 7.28
C SER A 472 -16.51 -21.72 6.97
N LEU A 473 -17.50 -22.09 7.79
CA LEU A 473 -18.31 -23.30 7.60
C LEU A 473 -19.14 -23.23 6.30
N ARG A 474 -19.78 -22.09 6.01
CA ARG A 474 -20.54 -21.88 4.75
C ARG A 474 -19.63 -21.92 3.52
N THR A 475 -18.37 -21.50 3.66
CA THR A 475 -17.38 -21.53 2.57
C THR A 475 -16.93 -22.95 2.24
N PHE A 476 -16.64 -23.79 3.23
CA PHE A 476 -16.00 -25.10 3.01
C PHE A 476 -16.92 -26.32 3.16
N ILE A 477 -17.87 -26.28 4.08
CA ILE A 477 -18.64 -27.47 4.53
C ILE A 477 -20.10 -27.40 4.09
N GLY A 478 -20.68 -26.20 3.97
CA GLY A 478 -22.08 -26.00 3.60
C GLY A 478 -22.50 -26.74 2.33
N ARG A 479 -23.73 -27.28 2.31
CA ARG A 479 -24.37 -27.84 1.10
C ARG A 479 -25.63 -27.02 0.76
N PRO A 480 -25.61 -26.18 -0.29
CA PRO A 480 -24.47 -25.86 -1.17
C PRO A 480 -23.44 -24.94 -0.48
N ARG A 481 -22.18 -25.02 -0.95
CA ARG A 481 -21.11 -24.10 -0.53
C ARG A 481 -21.40 -22.70 -1.05
N ASP A 482 -21.07 -21.72 -0.24
CA ASP A 482 -21.23 -20.32 -0.61
C ASP A 482 -19.92 -19.73 -1.13
N GLU A 483 -19.67 -19.92 -2.42
CA GLU A 483 -18.43 -19.47 -3.07
C GLU A 483 -18.20 -17.94 -2.93
N ARG A 484 -19.25 -17.15 -2.65
CA ARG A 484 -19.15 -15.70 -2.44
C ARG A 484 -18.40 -15.33 -1.17
N LEU A 485 -18.19 -16.28 -0.25
CA LEU A 485 -17.48 -16.04 1.01
C LEU A 485 -15.99 -16.33 0.92
N ALA A 486 -15.54 -17.03 -0.13
CA ALA A 486 -14.14 -17.40 -0.32
C ALA A 486 -13.15 -16.21 -0.25
N PRO A 487 -13.43 -15.01 -0.81
CA PRO A 487 -12.55 -13.86 -0.67
C PRO A 487 -12.30 -13.44 0.78
N ILE A 488 -13.34 -13.47 1.61
CA ILE A 488 -13.26 -13.04 3.01
C ILE A 488 -12.55 -14.10 3.85
N THR A 489 -12.85 -15.38 3.61
CA THR A 489 -12.18 -16.49 4.29
C THR A 489 -10.69 -16.57 3.93
N ALA A 490 -10.35 -16.43 2.66
CA ALA A 490 -8.95 -16.39 2.21
C ALA A 490 -8.21 -15.20 2.82
N TRP A 491 -8.84 -14.03 2.88
CA TRP A 491 -8.26 -12.83 3.48
C TRP A 491 -8.03 -12.99 4.98
N TRP A 492 -9.03 -13.45 5.73
CA TRP A 492 -8.89 -13.65 7.17
C TRP A 492 -7.76 -14.62 7.50
N TRP A 493 -7.81 -15.84 6.96
CA TRP A 493 -6.81 -16.86 7.29
C TRP A 493 -5.43 -16.53 6.70
N GLY A 494 -5.37 -15.97 5.49
CA GLY A 494 -4.13 -15.53 4.88
C GLY A 494 -3.45 -14.43 5.68
N GLY A 495 -4.19 -13.43 6.18
CA GLY A 495 -3.64 -12.36 7.01
C GLY A 495 -3.20 -12.84 8.40
N VAL A 496 -3.97 -13.73 9.04
CA VAL A 496 -3.58 -14.33 10.33
C VAL A 496 -2.30 -15.15 10.20
N ILE A 497 -2.16 -15.93 9.13
CA ILE A 497 -0.99 -16.79 8.90
C ILE A 497 0.22 -15.95 8.49
N LEU A 498 0.10 -15.16 7.43
CA LEU A 498 1.24 -14.45 6.83
C LEU A 498 1.62 -13.18 7.59
N GLY A 499 0.64 -12.43 8.11
CA GLY A 499 0.87 -11.17 8.84
C GLY A 499 0.98 -11.35 10.36
N GLY A 500 0.61 -12.52 10.89
CA GLY A 500 0.62 -12.84 12.31
C GLY A 500 1.56 -14.00 12.63
N MET A 501 1.10 -15.24 12.39
CA MET A 501 1.76 -16.48 12.79
C MET A 501 3.24 -16.56 12.35
N LEU A 502 3.53 -16.15 11.11
CA LEU A 502 4.87 -16.21 10.52
C LEU A 502 5.74 -14.96 10.81
N THR A 503 5.30 -14.07 11.68
CA THR A 503 6.05 -12.88 12.10
C THR A 503 6.28 -12.86 13.61
N GLU A 504 7.36 -12.25 14.08
CA GLU A 504 7.71 -12.16 15.50
C GLU A 504 6.68 -11.34 16.30
N SER A 505 6.56 -11.59 17.60
CA SER A 505 5.74 -10.77 18.52
C SER A 505 4.25 -10.56 18.14
N PRO A 506 3.49 -11.57 17.68
CA PRO A 506 2.04 -11.43 17.55
C PRO A 506 1.36 -11.35 18.94
N PRO A 507 0.25 -10.59 19.06
CA PRO A 507 -0.33 -9.72 18.06
C PRO A 507 0.51 -8.45 17.80
N SER A 508 0.69 -8.11 16.53
CA SER A 508 1.28 -6.85 16.07
C SER A 508 0.27 -6.10 15.21
N SER A 509 -0.36 -5.08 15.79
CA SER A 509 -1.52 -4.39 15.20
C SER A 509 -1.24 -3.77 13.82
N GLN A 510 -0.05 -3.23 13.58
CA GLN A 510 0.36 -2.67 12.29
C GLN A 510 0.48 -3.70 11.16
N ARG A 511 0.67 -4.99 11.50
CA ARG A 511 0.74 -6.08 10.51
C ARG A 511 -0.65 -6.69 10.24
N LEU A 512 -1.56 -6.58 11.20
CA LEU A 512 -2.91 -7.12 11.11
C LEU A 512 -3.94 -6.13 10.56
N ILE A 513 -3.58 -4.86 10.28
CA ILE A 513 -4.55 -3.82 9.87
C ILE A 513 -5.32 -4.18 8.60
N THR A 514 -4.72 -4.96 7.70
CA THR A 514 -5.40 -5.52 6.52
C THR A 514 -6.65 -6.32 6.88
N LEU A 515 -6.70 -6.93 8.07
CA LEU A 515 -7.83 -7.73 8.56
C LEU A 515 -9.01 -6.88 9.05
N ALA A 516 -8.91 -5.55 9.14
CA ALA A 516 -10.03 -4.71 9.57
C ALA A 516 -11.26 -4.84 8.65
N VAL A 517 -11.03 -4.99 7.35
CA VAL A 517 -12.10 -5.16 6.34
C VAL A 517 -12.81 -6.51 6.46
N PRO A 518 -12.12 -7.68 6.42
CA PRO A 518 -12.80 -8.96 6.62
C PRO A 518 -13.44 -9.07 8.01
N THR A 519 -12.90 -8.42 9.05
CA THR A 519 -13.55 -8.33 10.36
C THR A 519 -14.94 -7.68 10.27
N CYS A 520 -15.03 -6.51 9.63
CA CYS A 520 -16.29 -5.80 9.45
C CYS A 520 -17.27 -6.57 8.57
N PHE A 521 -16.78 -7.31 7.57
CA PHE A 521 -17.63 -8.22 6.78
C PHE A 521 -18.21 -9.33 7.65
N VAL A 522 -17.38 -10.00 8.46
CA VAL A 522 -17.80 -11.10 9.33
C VAL A 522 -18.85 -10.62 10.34
N LEU A 523 -18.63 -9.45 10.95
CA LEU A 523 -19.62 -8.79 11.82
C LEU A 523 -20.92 -8.49 11.07
N ALA A 524 -20.84 -7.92 9.87
CA ALA A 524 -22.03 -7.68 9.05
C ALA A 524 -22.77 -8.97 8.72
N ALA A 525 -22.05 -10.06 8.44
CA ALA A 525 -22.65 -11.35 8.13
C ALA A 525 -23.43 -11.93 9.30
N ILE A 526 -22.82 -12.00 10.49
CA ILE A 526 -23.51 -12.58 11.65
C ILE A 526 -24.65 -11.71 12.14
N VAL A 527 -24.50 -10.38 12.13
CA VAL A 527 -25.57 -9.46 12.52
C VAL A 527 -26.76 -9.61 11.59
N TRP A 528 -26.51 -9.77 10.29
CA TRP A 528 -27.58 -10.00 9.32
C TRP A 528 -28.34 -11.30 9.59
N GLU A 529 -27.63 -12.41 9.80
CA GLU A 529 -28.25 -13.71 10.10
C GLU A 529 -29.05 -13.67 11.41
N LEU A 530 -28.52 -13.04 12.45
CA LEU A 530 -29.22 -12.88 13.73
C LEU A 530 -30.47 -12.01 13.60
N VAL A 531 -30.42 -10.95 12.78
CA VAL A 531 -31.57 -10.10 12.49
C VAL A 531 -32.65 -10.88 11.75
N ASP A 532 -32.29 -11.66 10.74
CA ASP A 532 -33.24 -12.47 9.97
C ASP A 532 -33.89 -13.55 10.86
N LEU A 533 -33.11 -14.19 11.75
CA LEU A 533 -33.64 -15.13 12.75
C LEU A 533 -34.60 -14.45 13.74
N ALA A 534 -34.26 -13.26 14.24
CA ALA A 534 -35.11 -12.52 15.17
C ALA A 534 -36.43 -12.09 14.53
N VAL A 535 -36.40 -11.63 13.27
CA VAL A 535 -37.61 -11.27 12.51
C VAL A 535 -38.47 -12.50 12.23
N ALA A 536 -37.85 -13.65 11.92
CA ALA A 536 -38.58 -14.90 11.72
C ALA A 536 -39.28 -15.39 13.01
N ALA A 537 -38.59 -15.29 14.15
CA ALA A 537 -39.15 -15.67 15.45
C ALA A 537 -40.22 -14.68 15.96
N TRP A 538 -40.04 -13.39 15.69
CA TRP A 538 -40.98 -12.32 16.06
C TRP A 538 -41.30 -11.41 14.87
N PRO A 539 -42.32 -11.74 14.06
CA PRO A 539 -42.64 -11.00 12.83
C PRO A 539 -43.02 -9.53 13.02
N ARG A 540 -43.35 -9.12 14.26
CA ARG A 540 -43.60 -7.71 14.61
C ARG A 540 -42.31 -6.87 14.68
N LEU A 541 -41.13 -7.51 14.77
CA LEU A 541 -39.84 -6.82 14.74
C LEU A 541 -39.51 -6.38 13.33
N THR A 542 -39.07 -5.14 13.20
CA THR A 542 -38.51 -4.63 11.94
C THR A 542 -36.99 -4.82 11.96
N GLY A 543 -36.49 -5.77 11.17
CA GLY A 543 -35.06 -6.11 11.15
C GLY A 543 -34.12 -4.93 10.90
N ARG A 544 -34.58 -3.91 10.14
CA ARG A 544 -33.83 -2.66 9.95
C ARG A 544 -33.47 -1.96 11.26
N TRP A 545 -34.41 -1.86 12.21
CA TRP A 545 -34.18 -1.15 13.48
C TRP A 545 -33.22 -1.93 14.37
N LEU A 546 -33.29 -3.27 14.34
CA LEU A 546 -32.36 -4.13 15.07
C LEU A 546 -30.93 -4.00 14.51
N ALA A 547 -30.77 -4.09 13.19
CA ALA A 547 -29.46 -3.90 12.55
C ALA A 547 -28.90 -2.49 12.81
N THR A 548 -29.74 -1.45 12.76
CA THR A 548 -29.35 -0.09 13.12
C THR A 548 -28.94 0.00 14.59
N GLY A 549 -29.68 -0.61 15.51
CA GLY A 549 -29.35 -0.65 16.94
C GLY A 549 -27.98 -1.26 17.21
N VAL A 550 -27.70 -2.43 16.62
CA VAL A 550 -26.38 -3.09 16.73
C VAL A 550 -25.27 -2.21 16.12
N GLY A 551 -25.54 -1.59 14.96
CA GLY A 551 -24.61 -0.65 14.34
C GLY A 551 -24.30 0.57 15.21
N LEU A 552 -25.32 1.15 15.87
CA LEU A 552 -25.16 2.27 16.79
C LEU A 552 -24.39 1.88 18.06
N LEU A 553 -24.66 0.69 18.61
CA LEU A 553 -23.90 0.17 19.76
C LEU A 553 -22.43 -0.02 19.40
N PHE A 554 -22.14 -0.59 18.22
CA PHE A 554 -20.76 -0.72 17.74
C PHE A 554 -20.11 0.65 17.56
N ALA A 555 -20.80 1.59 16.90
CA ALA A 555 -20.30 2.94 16.70
C ALA A 555 -19.99 3.62 18.04
N MET A 556 -20.92 3.57 19.00
CA MET A 556 -20.76 4.16 20.32
C MET A 556 -19.57 3.55 21.06
N SER A 557 -19.46 2.21 21.12
CA SER A 557 -18.34 1.55 21.79
C SER A 557 -17.01 1.86 21.12
N SER A 558 -16.96 1.87 19.80
CA SER A 558 -15.73 2.06 19.02
C SER A 558 -15.23 3.50 19.07
N ILE A 559 -16.13 4.47 18.91
CA ILE A 559 -15.81 5.91 18.96
C ILE A 559 -15.41 6.29 20.38
N TRP A 560 -16.13 5.80 21.40
CA TRP A 560 -15.78 6.04 22.80
C TRP A 560 -14.42 5.45 23.16
N LEU A 561 -14.16 4.19 22.79
CA LEU A 561 -12.86 3.55 23.02
C LEU A 561 -11.72 4.35 22.38
N TYR A 562 -11.89 4.84 21.15
CA TYR A 562 -10.83 5.58 20.47
C TYR A 562 -10.64 7.01 21.01
N PHE A 563 -11.69 7.82 20.98
CA PHE A 563 -11.61 9.26 21.29
C PHE A 563 -11.78 9.58 22.78
N GLY A 564 -12.53 8.76 23.52
CA GLY A 564 -12.80 8.95 24.94
C GLY A 564 -11.76 8.31 25.85
N GLU A 565 -11.26 7.12 25.49
CA GLU A 565 -10.36 6.35 26.37
C GLU A 565 -8.93 6.27 25.84
N PHE A 566 -8.72 5.81 24.60
CA PHE A 566 -7.40 5.51 24.07
C PHE A 566 -6.56 6.75 23.78
N THR A 567 -7.07 7.68 22.97
CA THR A 567 -6.29 8.86 22.54
C THR A 567 -5.89 9.80 23.70
N PRO A 568 -6.70 10.01 24.76
CA PRO A 568 -6.27 10.76 25.93
C PRO A 568 -5.11 10.12 26.71
N GLN A 569 -4.96 8.79 26.67
CA GLN A 569 -3.87 8.09 27.35
C GLN A 569 -2.51 8.24 26.66
N ARG A 570 -2.47 8.73 25.41
CA ARG A 570 -1.23 8.98 24.64
C ARG A 570 -0.29 7.76 24.58
N LEU A 571 -0.85 6.55 24.50
CA LEU A 571 -0.08 5.29 24.49
C LEU A 571 0.70 5.04 23.19
N TYR A 572 0.25 5.65 22.09
CA TYR A 572 0.84 5.45 20.77
C TYR A 572 2.27 5.99 20.69
N GLY A 573 3.16 5.29 19.98
CA GLY A 573 4.53 5.74 19.68
C GLY A 573 5.56 5.48 20.78
N GLY A 574 5.12 5.08 21.98
CA GLY A 574 6.00 4.71 23.09
C GLY A 574 6.65 5.88 23.83
N PRO A 575 7.45 5.59 24.88
CA PRO A 575 7.99 6.61 25.78
C PRO A 575 8.91 7.64 25.10
N GLN A 576 9.72 7.22 24.12
CA GLN A 576 10.61 8.15 23.40
C GLN A 576 9.82 9.17 22.57
N ALA A 577 8.72 8.74 21.95
CA ALA A 577 7.85 9.65 21.22
C ALA A 577 7.14 10.65 22.14
N LYS A 578 6.77 10.23 23.37
CA LYS A 578 6.25 11.14 24.41
C LYS A 578 7.28 12.22 24.76
N VAL A 579 8.52 11.83 25.04
CA VAL A 579 9.63 12.77 25.30
C VAL A 579 9.83 13.74 24.13
N ALA A 580 9.93 13.23 22.90
CA ALA A 580 10.11 14.07 21.71
C ALA A 580 8.98 15.11 21.56
N MET A 581 7.73 14.69 21.73
CA MET A 581 6.57 15.55 21.52
C MET A 581 6.43 16.66 22.57
N GLU A 582 6.87 16.45 23.80
CA GLU A 582 6.91 17.50 24.81
C GLU A 582 8.16 18.40 24.68
N LEU A 583 9.28 17.87 24.15
CA LEU A 583 10.49 18.65 23.88
C LEU A 583 10.32 19.63 22.71
N VAL A 584 9.62 19.26 21.64
CA VAL A 584 9.43 20.11 20.44
C VAL A 584 8.95 21.52 20.78
N PRO A 585 7.81 21.73 21.46
CA PRO A 585 7.34 23.09 21.79
C PRO A 585 8.27 23.79 22.80
N ALA A 586 8.96 23.05 23.67
CA ALA A 586 9.91 23.64 24.60
C ALA A 586 11.14 24.21 23.88
N LEU A 587 11.65 23.51 22.87
CA LEU A 587 12.79 23.92 22.06
C LEU A 587 12.44 25.00 21.03
N GLN A 588 11.22 25.02 20.50
CA GLN A 588 10.73 26.08 19.60
C GLN A 588 10.77 27.48 20.20
N ALA A 589 10.84 27.60 21.53
CA ALA A 589 10.93 28.88 22.23
C ALA A 589 12.31 29.55 22.12
N TYR A 590 13.33 28.82 21.66
CA TYR A 590 14.71 29.28 21.58
C TYR A 590 15.15 29.51 20.13
N ASP A 591 16.25 30.24 19.92
CA ASP A 591 16.77 30.52 18.57
C ASP A 591 17.13 29.22 17.83
N GLU A 592 16.94 29.19 16.51
CA GLU A 592 17.32 28.07 15.66
C GLU A 592 18.85 27.97 15.47
N ALA A 593 19.58 29.08 15.65
CA ALA A 593 21.04 29.12 15.55
C ALA A 593 21.76 28.46 16.73
N GLN A 594 21.07 28.26 17.87
CA GLN A 594 21.64 27.62 19.05
C GLN A 594 21.92 26.14 18.82
N THR A 595 23.12 25.70 19.21
CA THR A 595 23.52 24.28 19.10
C THR A 595 22.94 23.49 20.27
N ILE A 596 22.30 22.35 19.97
CA ILE A 596 21.71 21.47 20.99
C ILE A 596 22.68 20.33 21.32
N TYR A 597 22.97 20.12 22.60
CA TYR A 597 23.64 18.94 23.12
C TYR A 597 22.64 18.05 23.85
N PHE A 598 22.48 16.82 23.39
CA PHE A 598 21.44 15.90 23.86
C PHE A 598 22.06 14.76 24.67
N ALA A 599 21.91 14.82 25.99
CA ALA A 599 22.31 13.79 26.93
C ALA A 599 21.12 12.84 27.20
N GLY A 600 20.85 11.96 26.23
CA GLY A 600 19.78 10.95 26.33
C GLY A 600 20.24 9.49 26.12
N ALA A 601 21.50 9.27 25.74
CA ALA A 601 22.01 7.93 25.45
C ALA A 601 22.07 7.06 26.74
N PRO A 602 21.74 5.76 26.67
CA PRO A 602 21.33 5.00 25.47
C PRO A 602 19.80 5.00 25.21
N ARG A 603 19.00 5.67 26.06
CA ARG A 603 17.53 5.61 26.00
C ARG A 603 16.95 6.24 24.74
N MET A 604 17.50 7.38 24.31
CA MET A 604 17.04 8.15 23.16
C MET A 604 18.19 9.01 22.64
N TYR A 605 18.17 9.29 21.34
CA TYR A 605 19.15 10.14 20.67
C TYR A 605 18.43 11.33 20.01
N TRP A 606 19.15 12.41 19.74
CA TRP A 606 18.66 13.57 18.99
C TRP A 606 18.10 13.15 17.62
N GLY A 607 18.73 12.15 16.99
CA GLY A 607 18.28 11.55 15.74
C GLY A 607 16.94 10.81 15.79
N PHE A 608 16.25 10.76 16.94
CA PHE A 608 14.90 10.20 17.02
C PHE A 608 13.94 11.00 16.13
N ALA A 609 13.49 10.39 15.03
CA ALA A 609 13.00 11.08 13.83
C ALA A 609 11.84 12.09 14.04
N THR A 610 11.08 11.99 15.13
CA THR A 610 10.08 13.00 15.51
C THR A 610 10.71 14.40 15.70
N LEU A 611 11.88 14.48 16.32
CA LEU A 611 12.59 15.74 16.59
C LEU A 611 13.02 16.46 15.29
N PRO A 612 13.89 15.88 14.44
CA PRO A 612 14.33 16.56 13.21
C PRO A 612 13.21 16.76 12.17
N TYR A 613 12.11 16.00 12.26
CA TYR A 613 10.94 16.26 11.41
C TYR A 613 10.19 17.54 11.82
N LEU A 614 9.95 17.74 13.12
CA LEU A 614 9.18 18.87 13.66
C LEU A 614 10.03 20.10 14.00
N LEU A 615 11.36 19.95 14.09
CA LEU A 615 12.33 21.01 14.30
C LEU A 615 13.28 21.11 13.10
N PRO A 616 12.79 21.47 11.90
CA PRO A 616 13.65 21.61 10.73
C PRO A 616 14.75 22.64 10.97
N GLY A 617 15.94 22.40 10.44
CA GLY A 617 17.07 23.35 10.48
C GLY A 617 17.86 23.37 11.79
N ARG A 618 17.38 22.71 12.86
CA ARG A 618 18.12 22.63 14.13
C ARG A 618 19.20 21.56 14.10
N THR A 619 20.39 21.94 14.57
CA THR A 619 21.53 21.03 14.74
C THR A 619 21.58 20.54 16.17
N GLY A 620 21.64 19.22 16.36
CA GLY A 620 21.79 18.60 17.67
C GLY A 620 22.87 17.53 17.66
N HIS A 621 23.63 17.47 18.74
CA HIS A 621 24.74 16.55 18.97
C HIS A 621 24.44 15.66 20.17
N ASP A 622 24.52 14.35 19.98
CA ASP A 622 24.34 13.39 21.07
C ASP A 622 25.59 13.35 21.98
N ILE A 623 25.36 13.47 23.29
CA ILE A 623 26.38 13.16 24.30
C ILE A 623 26.28 11.66 24.58
N HIS A 624 27.12 10.88 23.90
CA HIS A 624 27.13 9.42 24.02
C HIS A 624 27.62 8.97 25.40
N ASP A 625 28.84 9.38 25.78
CA ASP A 625 29.45 9.01 27.05
C ASP A 625 29.03 9.94 28.19
N PRO A 626 28.90 9.45 29.44
CA PRO A 626 28.70 10.29 30.61
C PRO A 626 29.75 11.38 30.74
N LEU A 627 29.33 12.62 31.04
CA LEU A 627 30.25 13.70 31.36
C LEU A 627 30.97 13.37 32.68
N LEU A 628 32.30 13.29 32.62
CA LEU A 628 33.16 13.06 33.80
C LEU A 628 33.80 14.35 34.34
N SER A 629 33.73 15.43 33.56
CA SER A 629 34.28 16.74 33.92
C SER A 629 33.47 17.85 33.24
N PRO A 630 33.52 19.10 33.74
CA PRO A 630 32.85 20.23 33.11
C PRO A 630 33.23 20.36 31.63
N PRO A 631 32.26 20.55 30.72
CA PRO A 631 32.56 20.70 29.30
C PRO A 631 33.43 21.95 29.06
N PRO A 632 34.35 21.90 28.07
CA PRO A 632 35.20 23.04 27.76
C PRO A 632 34.36 24.20 27.19
N ARG A 633 34.69 25.43 27.59
CA ARG A 633 34.10 26.65 27.03
C ARG A 633 34.73 26.94 25.66
N ASP A 634 33.99 26.67 24.59
CA ASP A 634 34.41 26.98 23.21
C ASP A 634 33.78 28.30 22.75
N PRO A 635 34.58 29.37 22.53
CA PRO A 635 34.08 30.67 22.09
C PRO A 635 33.26 30.61 20.79
N VAL A 636 33.60 29.69 19.87
CA VAL A 636 32.88 29.56 18.60
C VAL A 636 31.46 29.07 18.85
N GLN A 637 31.29 28.11 19.76
CA GLN A 637 29.98 27.56 20.11
C GLN A 637 29.15 28.57 20.93
N LEU A 638 29.80 29.33 21.81
CA LEU A 638 29.15 30.34 22.64
C LEU A 638 28.65 31.54 21.85
N SER A 639 29.23 31.85 20.68
CA SER A 639 28.80 32.98 19.84
C SER A 639 27.32 32.94 19.42
N HIS A 640 26.70 31.75 19.40
CA HIS A 640 25.29 31.56 19.07
C HIS A 640 24.45 31.08 20.26
N GLY A 641 25.06 30.81 21.41
CA GLY A 641 24.42 30.21 22.59
C GLY A 641 24.27 28.68 22.48
N LEU A 642 24.11 28.02 23.64
CA LEU A 642 24.05 26.56 23.76
C LEU A 642 22.80 26.10 24.48
N ILE A 643 22.29 24.93 24.08
CA ILE A 643 21.17 24.27 24.77
C ILE A 643 21.59 22.84 25.12
N TYR A 644 21.63 22.51 26.40
CA TYR A 644 21.79 21.14 26.85
C TYR A 644 20.44 20.55 27.23
N VAL A 645 20.16 19.33 26.77
CA VAL A 645 18.94 18.59 27.11
C VAL A 645 19.35 17.31 27.82
N PHE A 646 18.89 17.14 29.05
CA PHE A 646 19.17 15.96 29.87
C PHE A 646 17.91 15.14 30.08
N LEU A 647 17.96 13.85 29.76
CA LEU A 647 16.94 12.90 30.20
C LEU A 647 17.12 12.54 31.69
N PRO A 648 16.09 12.00 32.37
CA PRO A 648 16.12 11.79 33.82
C PRO A 648 17.32 10.95 34.29
N GLU A 649 17.73 9.97 33.48
CA GLU A 649 18.85 9.08 33.79
C GLU A 649 20.22 9.77 33.71
N ARG A 650 20.30 10.90 32.97
CA ARG A 650 21.52 11.68 32.75
C ARG A 650 21.51 13.00 33.54
N LEU A 651 20.45 13.28 34.30
CA LEU A 651 20.27 14.53 35.04
C LEU A 651 21.42 14.87 36.03
N PRO A 652 22.08 13.91 36.71
CA PRO A 652 23.20 14.22 37.60
C PRO A 652 24.37 14.94 36.90
N GLU A 653 24.53 14.77 35.59
CA GLU A 653 25.59 15.42 34.80
C GLU A 653 25.33 16.91 34.56
N LEU A 654 24.11 17.39 34.77
CA LEU A 654 23.75 18.80 34.61
C LEU A 654 24.60 19.71 35.51
N GLU A 655 24.97 19.25 36.71
CA GLU A 655 25.78 20.04 37.64
C GLU A 655 27.18 20.35 37.07
N LEU A 656 27.73 19.46 36.24
CA LEU A 656 29.00 19.71 35.54
C LEU A 656 28.86 20.80 34.47
N VAL A 657 27.72 20.84 33.77
CA VAL A 657 27.42 21.90 32.79
C VAL A 657 27.22 23.23 33.49
N ILE A 658 26.56 23.25 34.64
CA ILE A 658 26.36 24.47 35.45
C ILE A 658 27.68 24.99 36.00
N GLN A 659 28.59 24.10 36.39
CA GLN A 659 29.94 24.49 36.78
C GLN A 659 30.70 25.15 35.62
N ALA A 660 30.54 24.65 34.39
CA ALA A 660 31.15 25.25 33.20
C ALA A 660 30.48 26.58 32.79
N TYR A 661 29.16 26.68 32.93
CA TYR A 661 28.32 27.77 32.42
C TYR A 661 27.34 28.29 33.49
N PRO A 662 27.81 28.92 34.58
CA PRO A 662 26.96 29.35 35.70
C PRO A 662 25.88 30.38 35.33
N GLU A 663 26.03 31.06 34.20
CA GLU A 663 25.09 32.02 33.62
C GLU A 663 23.83 31.40 33.01
N GLY A 664 23.80 30.08 32.83
CA GLY A 664 22.70 29.40 32.15
C GLY A 664 21.43 29.27 33.01
N SER A 665 20.29 29.05 32.35
CA SER A 665 18.98 28.92 32.98
C SER A 665 18.37 27.54 32.78
N ARG A 666 17.66 27.05 33.81
CA ARG A 666 17.01 25.73 33.85
C ARG A 666 15.54 25.84 33.42
N ARG A 667 15.06 24.86 32.66
CA ARG A 667 13.65 24.67 32.31
C ARG A 667 13.31 23.18 32.28
N SER A 668 12.51 22.75 33.24
CA SER A 668 11.98 21.39 33.26
C SER A 668 10.90 21.17 32.21
N VAL A 669 10.91 19.99 31.60
CA VAL A 669 9.90 19.51 30.65
C VAL A 669 9.22 18.31 31.29
N SER A 670 7.92 18.46 31.53
CA SER A 670 7.07 17.42 32.11
C SER A 670 5.90 17.13 31.20
N ALA A 671 5.43 15.90 31.24
CA ALA A 671 4.19 15.50 30.62
C ALA A 671 2.97 16.12 31.32
N PRO A 672 1.78 16.15 30.69
CA PRO A 672 0.59 16.73 31.32
C PRO A 672 0.10 16.02 32.58
N ASP A 673 0.49 14.76 32.78
CA ASP A 673 0.23 13.99 33.99
C ASP A 673 1.23 14.30 35.13
N GLY A 674 2.17 15.22 34.89
CA GLY A 674 3.21 15.64 35.85
C GLY A 674 4.47 14.78 35.81
N GLU A 675 4.55 13.75 34.97
CA GLU A 675 5.76 12.94 34.80
C GLU A 675 6.91 13.83 34.28
N PHE A 676 8.03 13.86 35.01
CA PHE A 676 9.24 14.55 34.56
C PHE A 676 9.88 13.80 33.39
N LEU A 677 10.10 14.50 32.26
CA LEU A 677 10.58 13.89 31.02
C LEU A 677 11.99 14.32 30.63
N ALA A 678 12.37 15.58 30.86
CA ALA A 678 13.69 16.11 30.55
C ALA A 678 13.94 17.45 31.27
N GLU A 679 15.21 17.82 31.40
CA GLU A 679 15.64 19.16 31.81
C GLU A 679 16.34 19.84 30.64
N ILE A 680 15.98 21.09 30.35
CA ILE A 680 16.66 21.93 29.37
C ILE A 680 17.49 22.96 30.13
N TYR A 681 18.79 23.06 29.80
CA TYR A 681 19.69 24.06 30.31
C TYR A 681 20.19 24.96 29.18
N VAL A 682 19.89 26.25 29.26
CA VAL A 682 20.17 27.22 28.19
C VAL A 682 21.28 28.15 28.62
N VAL A 683 22.36 28.15 27.85
CA VAL A 683 23.49 29.07 27.98
C VAL A 683 23.30 30.20 26.96
N PRO A 684 23.23 31.47 27.40
CA PRO A 684 23.07 32.61 26.51
C PRO A 684 24.29 32.76 25.58
N ALA A 685 24.09 33.46 24.46
CA ALA A 685 25.20 33.76 23.57
C ALA A 685 26.19 34.73 24.22
N GLU A 686 27.49 34.49 24.04
CA GLU A 686 28.55 35.41 24.46
C GLU A 686 29.13 36.11 23.23
N PRO A 687 29.20 37.47 23.24
CA PRO A 687 29.66 38.26 22.10
C PRO A 687 31.17 38.19 21.81
#